data_AF-A0A537HK31-F1
#
_entry.id   AF-A0A537HK31-F1
#
_cell.length_a   1.000
_cell.length_b   1.000
_cell.length_c   1.000
_cell.angle_alpha   90.00
_cell.angle_beta   90.00
_cell.angle_gamma   90.00
#
_symmetry.space_group_name_H-M   'P 1'
#
loop_
_entity.id
_entity.type
_entity.pdbx_description
1 polymer ?
#
loop_
_entity_poly.entity_id
_entity_poly.type
_entity_poly.pdbx_seq_one_letter_code
_entity_poly.pdbx_strand_id
1 'polypeptide(L)'
;MVYIKRIDIRGFKTFSKKVSIGLDRGFTVITGPNGSGKSNILDALKFSLGELSPKELRGRTLSDLVHKSQGEGSRSAHVAVQFDNADRKIPVDSDLVTVSREFTKGGEGVYRVNGRRLSRKQVQDILSSADIQVTGFNMIAQHAITRLAELSPEERRRILEDLIGIGIFEAKKSQSLNELREADTNLKVAAGKVEEVRARIEALERERNDLLRHNLLQKEVRQQEATILSGRILDLESKKGIILKTLNEESKNLEATRSERETITQERSKISEERRSFEETTVNKGSEELFKIEREIAQASTDLVKASTETESRKTILDTRRKQLTGLEKKSTEMEASLQTHRESQHTLSSRHSSLAEKLANATSKLNQLDQKLQSSRALLSTDSEKRKSLNDDIEALFRELGKLSVSSKGSSTRLELTAGHLQSLELRQKEFSSFAEQLKERIQEMERLEKQEEKRLVDLEEKVKEYGVLREKRKVEIEEALAVAKKARVTVVEFNTQKNLAETFGAEERAIERIEEMAKEGAIKGVVGRLEDLVKYSDENRKAVVAASAGWLKSLVVRDLEVAIKCVESLKRAKLGRAKIVPLDLEPPSFETDFDDIPGIVGPLSDVVKADKHLGAAIEFVFGDTLLATTQRAAFTAASRGLRCVVISGDLYEPGGALESGYYRAPFDVTNLVPRGSALEGLEKTVRSLEQIVQKQRGDVDRLEVELGRLREDRVASSKTREALGGEVENERRMLERTRTALHQTKHRMESLESMMKRETSTLEEMANKQGEMK
;
A
#
# COMPACT_ATOMS: atom_id res chain seq x y z
N MET A 1 -76.60 -17.55 7.90
CA MET A 1 -76.42 -17.27 6.46
C MET A 1 -75.91 -15.85 6.35
N VAL A 2 -74.67 -15.67 5.89
CA VAL A 2 -74.09 -14.36 5.62
C VAL A 2 -74.99 -13.59 4.67
N TYR A 3 -75.33 -12.34 5.01
CA TYR A 3 -76.05 -11.43 4.13
C TYR A 3 -75.61 -9.98 4.34
N ILE A 4 -75.85 -9.13 3.34
CA ILE A 4 -75.52 -7.70 3.43
C ILE A 4 -76.59 -7.03 4.30
N LYS A 5 -76.16 -6.41 5.41
CA LYS A 5 -77.02 -5.71 6.37
C LYS A 5 -77.08 -4.20 6.10
N ARG A 6 -75.97 -3.62 5.65
CA ARG A 6 -75.89 -2.18 5.34
C ARG A 6 -74.85 -1.86 4.27
N ILE A 7 -75.15 -0.87 3.43
CA ILE A 7 -74.22 -0.29 2.46
C ILE A 7 -74.09 1.21 2.74
N ASP A 8 -72.89 1.66 3.05
CA ASP A 8 -72.55 3.06 3.29
C ASP A 8 -71.75 3.60 2.09
N ILE A 9 -72.29 4.62 1.40
CA ILE A 9 -71.71 5.19 0.17
C ILE A 9 -71.44 6.68 0.38
N ARG A 10 -70.24 7.15 0.04
CA ARG A 10 -69.87 8.57 0.10
C ARG A 10 -68.93 8.94 -1.05
N GLY A 11 -69.20 10.07 -1.72
CA GLY A 11 -68.33 10.61 -2.77
C GLY A 11 -68.21 9.71 -4.01
N PHE A 12 -69.14 8.77 -4.23
CA PHE A 12 -69.09 7.76 -5.30
C PHE A 12 -70.18 8.03 -6.34
N LYS A 13 -69.79 8.21 -7.61
CA LYS A 13 -70.69 8.49 -8.76
C LYS A 13 -71.73 9.57 -8.49
N THR A 14 -73.00 9.21 -8.29
CA THR A 14 -74.12 10.15 -8.05
C THR A 14 -74.28 10.51 -6.56
N PHE A 15 -73.56 9.85 -5.66
CA PHE A 15 -73.69 10.01 -4.21
C PHE A 15 -72.63 10.99 -3.68
N SER A 16 -72.98 12.27 -3.54
CA SER A 16 -72.09 13.32 -3.03
C SER A 16 -71.95 13.30 -1.50
N LYS A 17 -73.08 13.26 -0.78
CA LYS A 17 -73.15 13.12 0.69
C LYS A 17 -73.14 11.64 1.09
N LYS A 18 -72.86 11.37 2.37
CA LYS A 18 -72.94 10.00 2.93
C LYS A 18 -74.39 9.52 2.86
N VAL A 19 -74.61 8.38 2.21
CA VAL A 19 -75.90 7.67 2.14
C VAL A 19 -75.70 6.29 2.74
N SER A 20 -76.61 5.90 3.63
CA SER A 20 -76.61 4.60 4.29
C SER A 20 -77.88 3.85 3.90
N ILE A 21 -77.72 2.70 3.25
CA ILE A 21 -78.82 1.84 2.79
C ILE A 21 -78.85 0.62 3.70
N GLY A 22 -79.89 0.49 4.52
CA GLY A 22 -80.17 -0.72 5.29
C GLY A 22 -80.83 -1.78 4.42
N LEU A 23 -80.42 -3.03 4.57
CA LEU A 23 -80.99 -4.16 3.86
C LEU A 23 -81.45 -5.21 4.88
N ASP A 24 -82.70 -5.63 4.74
CA ASP A 24 -83.28 -6.66 5.59
C ASP A 24 -82.96 -8.06 5.08
N ARG A 25 -83.03 -9.03 5.99
CA ARG A 25 -82.85 -10.44 5.64
C ARG A 25 -84.02 -10.91 4.78
N GLY A 26 -83.71 -11.51 3.62
CA GLY A 26 -84.73 -12.00 2.69
C GLY A 26 -84.57 -11.36 1.31
N PHE A 27 -85.69 -11.02 0.67
CA PHE A 27 -85.71 -10.45 -0.67
C PHE A 27 -85.96 -8.94 -0.62
N THR A 28 -84.99 -8.14 -1.07
CA THR A 28 -85.10 -6.68 -1.11
C THR A 28 -85.15 -6.18 -2.55
N VAL A 29 -86.15 -5.36 -2.88
CA VAL A 29 -86.30 -4.74 -4.21
C VAL A 29 -86.01 -3.25 -4.13
N ILE A 30 -85.08 -2.77 -4.95
CA ILE A 30 -84.76 -1.34 -5.06
C ILE A 30 -85.41 -0.79 -6.33
N THR A 31 -86.43 0.05 -6.16
CA THR A 31 -87.18 0.70 -7.26
C THR A 31 -86.98 2.22 -7.27
N GLY A 32 -87.34 2.87 -8.38
CA GLY A 32 -87.23 4.32 -8.56
C GLY A 32 -87.30 4.75 -10.04
N PRO A 33 -87.32 6.06 -10.35
CA PRO A 33 -87.38 6.56 -11.72
C PRO A 33 -86.16 6.16 -12.56
N ASN A 34 -86.27 6.17 -13.89
CA ASN A 34 -85.10 5.98 -14.76
C ASN A 34 -84.08 7.10 -14.53
N GLY A 35 -82.80 6.76 -14.48
CA GLY A 35 -81.72 7.73 -14.20
C GLY A 35 -81.49 8.08 -12.72
N SER A 36 -82.30 7.57 -11.78
CA SER A 36 -82.16 7.83 -10.32
C SER A 36 -80.93 7.21 -9.64
N GLY A 37 -80.01 6.61 -10.40
CA GLY A 37 -78.75 6.05 -9.85
C GLY A 37 -78.85 4.67 -9.21
N LYS A 38 -79.98 3.94 -9.35
CA LYS A 38 -80.15 2.55 -8.86
C LYS A 38 -79.00 1.62 -9.23
N SER A 39 -78.59 1.71 -10.49
CA SER A 39 -77.47 0.96 -11.06
C SER A 39 -76.14 1.25 -10.34
N ASN A 40 -75.93 2.45 -9.82
CA ASN A 40 -74.69 2.84 -9.14
C ASN A 40 -74.54 2.17 -7.76
N ILE A 41 -75.62 1.64 -7.18
CA ILE A 41 -75.57 0.87 -5.93
C ILE A 41 -74.86 -0.46 -6.17
N LEU A 42 -75.16 -1.14 -7.28
CA LEU A 42 -74.47 -2.37 -7.69
C LEU A 42 -72.99 -2.11 -7.99
N ASP A 43 -72.69 -0.99 -8.64
CA ASP A 43 -71.29 -0.60 -8.90
C ASP A 43 -70.54 -0.28 -7.61
N ALA A 44 -71.20 0.32 -6.61
CA ALA A 44 -70.62 0.57 -5.29
C ALA A 44 -70.27 -0.74 -4.57
N LEU A 45 -71.15 -1.74 -4.64
CA LEU A 45 -70.88 -3.08 -4.13
C LEU A 45 -69.65 -3.69 -4.82
N LYS A 46 -69.62 -3.77 -6.15
CA LYS A 46 -68.47 -4.29 -6.91
C LYS A 46 -67.16 -3.57 -6.56
N PHE A 47 -67.23 -2.24 -6.46
CA PHE A 47 -66.10 -1.41 -6.10
C PHE A 47 -65.54 -1.76 -4.72
N SER A 48 -66.40 -1.91 -3.70
CA SER A 48 -66.00 -2.24 -2.33
C SER A 48 -65.42 -3.66 -2.19
N LEU A 49 -65.92 -4.62 -2.95
CA LEU A 49 -65.51 -6.02 -2.86
C LEU A 49 -64.21 -6.33 -3.63
N GLY A 50 -63.75 -5.42 -4.51
CA GLY A 50 -62.40 -5.50 -5.09
C GLY A 50 -62.32 -5.51 -6.62
N GLU A 51 -63.34 -5.02 -7.33
CA GLU A 51 -63.30 -4.85 -8.78
C GLU A 51 -62.33 -3.73 -9.17
N LEU A 52 -61.39 -4.01 -10.07
CA LEU A 52 -60.37 -3.06 -10.52
C LEU A 52 -60.68 -2.45 -11.88
N SER A 53 -61.47 -3.14 -12.72
CA SER A 53 -61.76 -2.71 -14.07
C SER A 53 -62.71 -1.51 -14.05
N PRO A 54 -62.26 -0.32 -14.50
CA PRO A 54 -63.15 0.84 -14.64
C PRO A 54 -64.30 0.55 -15.60
N LYS A 55 -64.05 -0.28 -16.62
CA LYS A 55 -65.04 -0.70 -17.62
C LYS A 55 -66.18 -1.50 -16.98
N GLU A 56 -65.86 -2.47 -16.11
CA GLU A 56 -66.87 -3.26 -15.37
C GLU A 56 -67.65 -2.41 -14.35
N LEU A 57 -67.05 -1.32 -13.87
CA LEU A 57 -67.68 -0.32 -13.02
C LEU A 57 -68.34 0.83 -13.80
N ARG A 58 -68.50 0.70 -15.13
CA ARG A 58 -69.10 1.71 -16.03
C ARG A 58 -68.46 3.10 -15.93
N GLY A 59 -67.14 3.14 -15.92
CA GLY A 59 -66.32 4.35 -16.01
C GLY A 59 -65.19 4.19 -17.04
N ARG A 60 -64.60 5.31 -17.50
CA ARG A 60 -63.44 5.27 -18.40
C ARG A 60 -62.14 5.12 -17.60
N THR A 61 -62.08 5.76 -16.43
CA THR A 61 -60.96 5.70 -15.47
C THR A 61 -61.50 5.51 -14.04
N LEU A 62 -60.67 5.01 -13.12
CA LEU A 62 -61.06 4.90 -11.69
C LEU A 62 -61.39 6.28 -11.07
N SER A 63 -60.76 7.35 -11.58
CA SER A 63 -61.04 8.73 -11.17
C SER A 63 -62.45 9.20 -11.53
N ASP A 64 -63.10 8.58 -12.51
CA ASP A 64 -64.50 8.88 -12.89
C ASP A 64 -65.51 8.31 -11.90
N LEU A 65 -65.08 7.40 -11.01
CA LEU A 65 -65.93 6.84 -9.97
C LEU A 65 -66.11 7.81 -8.79
N VAL A 66 -65.23 8.80 -8.65
CA VAL A 66 -65.35 9.85 -7.63
C VAL A 66 -66.32 10.92 -8.12
N HIS A 67 -67.32 11.26 -7.31
CA HIS A 67 -68.37 12.22 -7.66
C HIS A 67 -67.77 13.55 -8.18
N LYS A 68 -68.26 14.02 -9.33
CA LYS A 68 -67.90 15.30 -9.93
C LYS A 68 -69.10 16.25 -9.75
N SER A 69 -68.93 17.29 -8.93
CA SER A 69 -69.93 18.34 -8.72
C SER A 69 -69.43 19.67 -9.29
N GLN A 70 -70.33 20.62 -9.57
CA GLN A 70 -70.03 21.99 -10.05
C GLN A 70 -69.48 22.92 -8.92
N GLY A 71 -69.24 22.42 -7.70
CA GLY A 71 -68.55 23.09 -6.59
C GLY A 71 -67.41 22.24 -6.00
N GLU A 72 -66.92 22.50 -4.77
CA GLU A 72 -65.86 21.72 -4.10
C GLU A 72 -66.15 20.20 -4.15
N GLY A 73 -65.57 19.53 -5.14
CA GLY A 73 -65.84 18.12 -5.40
C GLY A 73 -65.25 17.21 -4.32
N SER A 74 -65.87 16.05 -4.10
CA SER A 74 -65.31 15.03 -3.21
C SER A 74 -63.91 14.64 -3.68
N ARG A 75 -62.93 14.67 -2.76
CA ARG A 75 -61.52 14.29 -3.03
C ARG A 75 -61.31 12.77 -3.06
N SER A 76 -62.20 12.02 -2.41
CA SER A 76 -62.20 10.55 -2.40
C SER A 76 -63.60 9.96 -2.54
N ALA A 77 -63.67 8.73 -3.05
CA ALA A 77 -64.84 7.87 -3.01
C ALA A 77 -64.65 6.80 -1.94
N HIS A 78 -65.64 6.63 -1.08
CA HIS A 78 -65.64 5.65 -0.01
C HIS A 78 -66.91 4.82 -0.04
N VAL A 79 -66.76 3.50 -0.08
CA VAL A 79 -67.88 2.56 0.03
C VAL A 79 -67.54 1.54 1.10
N ALA A 80 -68.47 1.31 2.02
CA ALA A 80 -68.39 0.27 3.04
C ALA A 80 -69.63 -0.62 2.99
N VAL A 81 -69.41 -1.92 3.01
CA VAL A 81 -70.46 -2.96 3.01
C VAL A 81 -70.34 -3.73 4.30
N GLN A 82 -71.41 -3.74 5.07
CA GLN A 82 -71.51 -4.45 6.33
C GLN A 82 -72.30 -5.74 6.13
N PHE A 83 -71.65 -6.86 6.42
CA PHE A 83 -72.21 -8.20 6.42
C PHE A 83 -72.60 -8.60 7.84
N ASP A 84 -73.72 -9.31 7.96
CA ASP A 84 -74.03 -10.12 9.14
C ASP A 84 -73.32 -11.46 8.98
N ASN A 85 -72.43 -11.81 9.91
CA ASN A 85 -71.58 -13.00 9.89
C ASN A 85 -71.86 -13.93 11.08
N ALA A 86 -73.11 -13.98 11.57
CA ALA A 86 -73.49 -14.82 12.70
C ALA A 86 -73.24 -16.34 12.46
N ASP A 87 -73.17 -16.79 11.20
CA ASP A 87 -72.85 -18.16 10.81
C ASP A 87 -71.36 -18.43 10.58
N ARG A 88 -70.49 -17.43 10.81
CA ARG A 88 -69.02 -17.53 10.78
C ARG A 88 -68.41 -18.10 9.50
N LYS A 89 -69.11 -17.97 8.37
CA LYS A 89 -68.55 -18.35 7.06
C LYS A 89 -67.43 -17.41 6.61
N ILE A 90 -67.51 -16.12 6.93
CA ILE A 90 -66.36 -15.23 6.75
C ILE A 90 -65.41 -15.48 7.93
N PRO A 91 -64.11 -15.81 7.69
CA PRO A 91 -63.14 -16.16 8.72
C PRO A 91 -62.63 -14.92 9.47
N VAL A 92 -63.56 -14.15 10.03
CA VAL A 92 -63.32 -12.97 10.85
C VAL A 92 -64.13 -13.15 12.13
N ASP A 93 -63.46 -13.03 13.27
CA ASP A 93 -64.08 -13.21 14.58
C ASP A 93 -64.93 -11.98 14.99
N SER A 94 -66.04 -11.78 14.29
CA SER A 94 -67.03 -10.73 14.54
C SER A 94 -68.37 -11.09 13.91
N ASP A 95 -69.47 -10.84 14.62
CA ASP A 95 -70.83 -11.01 14.10
C ASP A 95 -71.16 -9.98 13.01
N LEU A 96 -70.45 -8.86 12.98
CA LEU A 96 -70.56 -7.84 11.93
C LEU A 96 -69.22 -7.65 11.25
N VAL A 97 -69.18 -7.89 9.94
CA VAL A 97 -67.98 -7.74 9.12
C VAL A 97 -68.18 -6.58 8.14
N THR A 98 -67.38 -5.52 8.29
CA THR A 98 -67.42 -4.34 7.41
C THR A 98 -66.25 -4.36 6.46
N VAL A 99 -66.52 -4.56 5.17
CA VAL A 99 -65.52 -4.42 4.09
C VAL A 99 -65.67 -3.05 3.47
N SER A 100 -64.60 -2.26 3.45
CA SER A 100 -64.62 -0.92 2.88
C SER A 100 -63.46 -0.68 1.94
N ARG A 101 -63.71 0.13 0.92
CA ARG A 101 -62.71 0.63 -0.01
C ARG A 101 -62.81 2.14 -0.10
N GLU A 102 -61.67 2.79 0.02
CA GLU A 102 -61.51 4.23 -0.17
C GLU A 102 -60.54 4.48 -1.31
N PHE A 103 -60.92 5.34 -2.26
CA PHE A 103 -60.08 5.73 -3.39
C PHE A 103 -60.01 7.24 -3.49
N THR A 104 -58.82 7.80 -3.39
CA THR A 104 -58.56 9.24 -3.51
C THR A 104 -58.08 9.55 -4.93
N LYS A 105 -58.52 10.66 -5.52
CA LYS A 105 -58.07 11.08 -6.87
C LYS A 105 -56.54 11.20 -6.90
N GLY A 106 -55.87 10.42 -7.76
CA GLY A 106 -54.40 10.39 -7.88
C GLY A 106 -53.67 9.55 -6.82
N GLY A 107 -54.38 8.85 -5.93
CA GLY A 107 -53.82 7.98 -4.91
C GLY A 107 -54.16 6.50 -5.11
N GLU A 108 -53.60 5.65 -4.25
CA GLU A 108 -53.91 4.22 -4.23
C GLU A 108 -55.26 3.94 -3.54
N GLY A 109 -55.95 2.89 -3.99
CA GLY A 109 -57.15 2.40 -3.32
C GLY A 109 -56.82 1.66 -2.03
N VAL A 110 -57.34 2.12 -0.89
CA VAL A 110 -57.13 1.51 0.43
C VAL A 110 -58.31 0.61 0.76
N TYR A 111 -58.03 -0.67 1.01
CA TYR A 111 -59.01 -1.65 1.48
C TYR A 111 -58.92 -1.82 2.99
N ARG A 112 -60.08 -1.93 3.65
CA ARG A 112 -60.16 -2.21 5.09
C ARG A 112 -61.24 -3.25 5.39
N VAL A 113 -60.93 -4.18 6.30
CA VAL A 113 -61.90 -5.11 6.90
C VAL A 113 -61.97 -4.80 8.39
N ASN A 114 -63.17 -4.48 8.91
CA ASN A 114 -63.38 -4.00 10.28
C ASN A 114 -62.40 -2.88 10.69
N GLY A 115 -62.13 -1.96 9.76
CA GLY A 115 -61.21 -0.83 9.95
C GLY A 115 -59.72 -1.14 9.78
N ARG A 116 -59.29 -2.41 9.76
CA ARG A 116 -57.89 -2.81 9.54
C ARG A 116 -57.52 -2.78 8.06
N ARG A 117 -56.41 -2.11 7.72
CA ARG A 117 -55.91 -2.04 6.33
C ARG A 117 -55.36 -3.39 5.89
N LEU A 118 -55.85 -3.91 4.76
CA LEU A 118 -55.41 -5.17 4.17
C LEU A 118 -55.08 -4.98 2.69
N SER A 119 -54.27 -5.88 2.12
CA SER A 119 -54.08 -5.92 0.67
C SER A 119 -55.35 -6.43 -0.02
N ARG A 120 -55.57 -6.04 -1.29
CA ARG A 120 -56.69 -6.53 -2.10
C ARG A 120 -56.76 -8.06 -2.10
N LYS A 121 -55.60 -8.72 -2.28
CA LYS A 121 -55.51 -10.19 -2.33
C LYS A 121 -56.05 -10.80 -1.03
N GLN A 122 -55.61 -10.30 0.12
CA GLN A 122 -56.10 -10.77 1.42
C GLN A 122 -57.62 -10.54 1.60
N VAL A 123 -58.16 -9.40 1.15
CA VAL A 123 -59.61 -9.15 1.21
C VAL A 123 -60.38 -10.10 0.30
N GLN A 124 -59.86 -10.38 -0.90
CA GLN A 124 -60.46 -11.34 -1.81
C GLN A 124 -60.39 -12.77 -1.27
N ASP A 125 -59.28 -13.17 -0.64
CA ASP A 125 -59.12 -14.51 -0.05
C ASP A 125 -60.13 -14.70 1.10
N ILE A 126 -60.30 -13.70 1.98
CA ILE A 126 -61.28 -13.70 3.08
C ILE A 126 -62.73 -13.80 2.56
N LEU A 127 -63.06 -13.07 1.50
CA LEU A 127 -64.40 -13.13 0.90
C LEU A 127 -64.64 -14.44 0.13
N SER A 128 -63.60 -14.96 -0.53
CA SER A 128 -63.67 -16.21 -1.30
C SER A 128 -63.90 -17.42 -0.39
N SER A 129 -63.36 -17.41 0.83
CA SER A 129 -63.67 -18.46 1.82
C SER A 129 -65.14 -18.50 2.28
N ALA A 130 -65.90 -17.43 2.04
CA ALA A 130 -67.34 -17.38 2.28
C ALA A 130 -68.16 -17.49 0.98
N ASP A 131 -67.55 -17.95 -0.12
CA ASP A 131 -68.10 -18.04 -1.47
C ASP A 131 -68.51 -16.68 -2.09
N ILE A 132 -67.98 -15.57 -1.59
CA ILE A 132 -68.27 -14.22 -2.09
C ILE A 132 -67.20 -13.82 -3.11
N GLN A 133 -67.52 -13.96 -4.40
CA GLN A 133 -66.64 -13.56 -5.49
C GLN A 133 -67.14 -12.30 -6.20
N VAL A 134 -66.21 -11.37 -6.51
CA VAL A 134 -66.51 -10.09 -7.18
C VAL A 134 -66.79 -10.27 -8.68
N THR A 135 -66.05 -11.20 -9.29
CA THR A 135 -66.09 -11.52 -10.73
C THR A 135 -66.89 -12.79 -11.03
N GLY A 136 -67.56 -13.37 -10.02
CA GLY A 136 -68.34 -14.60 -10.14
C GLY A 136 -69.83 -14.36 -10.40
N PHE A 137 -70.62 -15.44 -10.41
CA PHE A 137 -72.07 -15.43 -10.70
C PHE A 137 -72.94 -14.77 -9.64
N ASN A 138 -72.35 -14.36 -8.52
CA ASN A 138 -73.04 -13.73 -7.39
C ASN A 138 -73.57 -12.34 -7.73
N MET A 139 -73.05 -11.69 -8.80
CA MET A 139 -73.42 -10.33 -9.21
C MET A 139 -73.72 -10.26 -10.71
N ILE A 140 -75.00 -10.31 -11.07
CA ILE A 140 -75.43 -10.23 -12.47
C ILE A 140 -75.58 -8.76 -12.89
N ALA A 141 -74.68 -8.29 -13.74
CA ALA A 141 -74.73 -6.95 -14.31
C ALA A 141 -75.69 -6.87 -15.51
N GLN A 142 -76.04 -5.64 -15.90
CA GLN A 142 -76.75 -5.38 -17.14
C GLN A 142 -75.93 -5.94 -18.33
N HIS A 143 -76.56 -6.70 -19.22
CA HIS A 143 -75.93 -7.45 -20.33
C HIS A 143 -75.07 -8.69 -19.96
N ALA A 144 -74.96 -9.06 -18.68
CA ALA A 144 -74.21 -10.26 -18.27
C ALA A 144 -74.83 -11.58 -18.78
N ILE A 145 -76.15 -11.61 -18.98
CA ILE A 145 -76.87 -12.79 -19.49
C ILE A 145 -76.47 -13.12 -20.93
N THR A 146 -76.27 -12.10 -21.77
CA THR A 146 -75.82 -12.29 -23.17
C THR A 146 -74.38 -12.81 -23.20
N ARG A 147 -73.50 -12.25 -22.36
CA ARG A 147 -72.10 -12.70 -22.22
C ARG A 147 -71.98 -14.15 -21.73
N LEU A 148 -72.87 -14.56 -20.84
CA LEU A 148 -72.98 -15.94 -20.35
C LEU A 148 -73.31 -16.93 -21.48
N ALA A 149 -74.11 -16.51 -22.47
CA ALA A 149 -74.43 -17.34 -23.63
C ALA A 149 -73.26 -17.44 -24.64
N GLU A 150 -72.37 -16.44 -24.68
CA GLU A 150 -71.23 -16.33 -25.61
C GLU A 150 -69.90 -16.88 -25.08
N LEU A 151 -69.86 -17.41 -23.84
CA LEU A 151 -68.63 -17.98 -23.26
C LEU A 151 -68.03 -19.12 -24.10
N SER A 152 -66.71 -19.10 -24.27
CA SER A 152 -66.00 -20.19 -24.95
C SER A 152 -66.08 -21.50 -24.14
N PRO A 153 -65.95 -22.68 -24.78
CA PRO A 153 -65.91 -23.96 -24.08
C PRO A 153 -64.83 -24.02 -22.98
N GLU A 154 -63.66 -23.42 -23.21
CA GLU A 154 -62.54 -23.39 -22.27
C GLU A 154 -62.82 -22.47 -21.07
N GLU A 155 -63.40 -21.29 -21.31
CA GLU A 155 -63.83 -20.38 -20.24
C GLU A 155 -64.93 -21.01 -19.40
N ARG A 156 -65.90 -21.67 -20.05
CA ARG A 156 -66.96 -22.43 -19.38
C ARG A 156 -66.39 -23.60 -18.57
N ARG A 157 -65.39 -24.31 -19.09
CA ARG A 157 -64.69 -25.40 -18.37
C ARG A 157 -64.00 -24.86 -17.12
N ARG A 158 -63.22 -23.78 -17.23
CA ARG A 158 -62.54 -23.14 -16.09
C ARG A 158 -63.54 -22.69 -15.02
N ILE A 159 -64.65 -22.11 -15.45
CA ILE A 159 -65.76 -21.73 -14.57
C ILE A 159 -66.29 -22.96 -13.79
N LEU A 160 -66.52 -24.08 -14.47
CA LEU A 160 -66.99 -25.30 -13.83
C LEU A 160 -65.93 -25.88 -12.88
N GLU A 161 -64.66 -25.86 -13.28
CA GLU A 161 -63.53 -26.30 -12.46
C GLU A 161 -63.39 -25.48 -11.17
N ASP A 162 -63.60 -24.17 -11.26
CA ASP A 162 -63.62 -23.27 -10.10
C ASP A 162 -64.83 -23.53 -9.19
N LEU A 163 -66.02 -23.78 -9.76
CA LEU A 163 -67.24 -24.12 -9.01
C LEU A 163 -67.13 -25.48 -8.29
N ILE A 164 -66.39 -26.44 -8.86
CA ILE A 164 -66.13 -27.75 -8.27
C ILE A 164 -64.91 -27.69 -7.31
N GLY A 165 -64.19 -26.58 -7.26
CA GLY A 165 -63.03 -26.36 -6.38
C GLY A 165 -61.71 -26.98 -6.88
N ILE A 166 -61.65 -27.42 -8.14
CA ILE A 166 -60.48 -28.07 -8.76
C ILE A 166 -59.41 -27.04 -9.18
N GLY A 167 -59.80 -25.79 -9.48
CA GLY A 167 -58.88 -24.74 -9.92
C GLY A 167 -57.71 -24.46 -8.96
N ILE A 168 -57.94 -24.58 -7.65
CA ILE A 168 -56.89 -24.42 -6.61
C ILE A 168 -55.81 -25.50 -6.73
N PHE A 169 -56.21 -26.74 -7.04
CA PHE A 169 -55.29 -27.87 -7.19
C PHE A 169 -54.44 -27.73 -8.45
N GLU A 170 -55.04 -27.37 -9.59
CA GLU A 170 -54.31 -27.13 -10.83
C GLU A 170 -53.29 -26.00 -10.70
N ALA A 171 -53.67 -24.90 -10.05
CA ALA A 171 -52.77 -23.78 -9.77
C ALA A 171 -51.56 -24.22 -8.92
N LYS A 172 -51.80 -24.99 -7.85
CA LYS A 172 -50.72 -25.48 -6.96
C LYS A 172 -49.79 -26.48 -7.66
N LYS A 173 -50.33 -27.35 -8.51
CA LYS A 173 -49.55 -28.27 -9.36
C LYS A 173 -48.65 -27.50 -10.32
N SER A 174 -49.18 -26.48 -11.00
CA SER A 174 -48.41 -25.66 -11.94
C SER A 174 -47.26 -24.94 -11.24
N GLN A 175 -47.52 -24.36 -10.06
CA GLN A 175 -46.49 -23.72 -9.25
C GLN A 175 -45.36 -24.70 -8.87
N SER A 176 -45.72 -25.89 -8.36
CA SER A 176 -44.74 -26.90 -7.93
C SER A 176 -43.85 -27.39 -9.08
N LEU A 177 -44.41 -27.52 -10.29
CA LEU A 177 -43.65 -27.89 -11.49
C LEU A 177 -42.63 -26.83 -11.90
N ASN A 178 -42.94 -25.54 -11.69
CA ASN A 178 -41.99 -24.47 -11.96
C ASN A 178 -40.86 -24.45 -10.94
N GLU A 179 -41.16 -24.64 -9.66
CA GLU A 179 -40.15 -24.75 -8.59
C GLU A 179 -39.19 -25.91 -8.83
N LEU A 180 -39.70 -27.07 -9.29
CA LEU A 180 -38.86 -28.23 -9.65
C LEU A 180 -37.89 -27.91 -10.80
N ARG A 181 -38.38 -27.25 -11.86
CA ARG A 181 -37.54 -26.87 -13.00
C ARG A 181 -36.41 -25.93 -12.59
N GLU A 182 -36.70 -24.99 -11.68
CA GLU A 182 -35.70 -24.07 -11.15
C GLU A 182 -34.62 -24.82 -10.36
N ALA A 183 -35.01 -25.76 -9.50
CA ALA A 183 -34.07 -26.60 -8.75
C ALA A 183 -33.14 -27.42 -9.67
N ASP A 184 -33.68 -28.03 -10.73
CA ASP A 184 -32.88 -28.77 -11.72
C ASP A 184 -31.85 -27.89 -12.44
N THR A 185 -32.23 -26.67 -12.80
CA THR A 185 -31.29 -25.73 -13.43
C THR A 185 -30.16 -25.34 -12.48
N ASN A 186 -30.48 -25.11 -11.20
CA ASN A 186 -29.50 -24.77 -10.18
C ASN A 186 -28.51 -25.92 -9.93
N LEU A 187 -28.99 -27.18 -9.93
CA LEU A 187 -28.12 -28.36 -9.81
C LEU A 187 -27.14 -28.48 -10.98
N LYS A 188 -27.59 -28.24 -12.22
CA LYS A 188 -26.71 -28.26 -13.39
C LYS A 188 -25.59 -27.22 -13.31
N VAL A 189 -25.92 -26.01 -12.84
CA VAL A 189 -24.92 -24.94 -12.64
C VAL A 189 -23.92 -25.31 -11.54
N ALA A 190 -24.41 -25.88 -10.44
CA ALA A 190 -23.54 -26.33 -9.34
C ALA A 190 -22.56 -27.42 -9.79
N ALA A 191 -23.03 -28.41 -10.57
CA ALA A 191 -22.17 -29.46 -11.13
C ALA A 191 -21.08 -28.89 -12.05
N GLY A 192 -21.42 -27.92 -12.91
CA GLY A 192 -20.44 -27.23 -13.76
C GLY A 192 -19.35 -26.51 -12.97
N LYS A 193 -19.71 -25.84 -11.88
CA LYS A 193 -18.72 -25.18 -10.99
C LYS A 193 -17.78 -26.16 -10.30
N VAL A 194 -18.26 -27.35 -9.95
CA VAL A 194 -17.40 -28.38 -9.32
C VAL A 194 -16.31 -28.84 -10.30
N GLU A 195 -16.66 -29.06 -11.56
CA GLU A 195 -15.68 -29.46 -12.60
C GLU A 195 -14.68 -28.33 -12.91
N GLU A 196 -15.12 -27.07 -12.93
CA GLU A 196 -14.21 -25.91 -13.07
C GLU A 196 -13.21 -25.84 -11.91
N VAL A 197 -13.67 -26.02 -10.67
CA VAL A 197 -12.80 -26.02 -9.48
C VAL A 197 -11.81 -27.18 -9.51
N ARG A 198 -12.23 -28.37 -9.96
CA ARG A 198 -11.32 -29.52 -10.15
C ARG A 198 -10.20 -29.21 -11.14
N ALA A 199 -10.54 -28.66 -12.31
CA ALA A 199 -9.54 -28.26 -13.30
C ALA A 199 -8.57 -27.20 -12.75
N ARG A 200 -9.07 -26.26 -11.92
CA ARG A 200 -8.24 -25.26 -11.24
C ARG A 200 -7.27 -25.90 -10.25
N ILE A 201 -7.71 -26.89 -9.48
CA ILE A 201 -6.86 -27.61 -8.52
C ILE A 201 -5.72 -28.33 -9.26
N GLU A 202 -6.02 -29.03 -10.35
CA GLU A 202 -4.98 -29.71 -11.15
C GLU A 202 -3.96 -28.74 -11.73
N ALA A 203 -4.40 -27.56 -12.20
CA ALA A 203 -3.49 -26.52 -12.66
C ALA A 203 -2.58 -26.00 -11.54
N LEU A 204 -3.14 -25.74 -10.35
CA LEU A 204 -2.38 -25.28 -9.19
C LEU A 204 -1.39 -26.35 -8.68
N GLU A 205 -1.72 -27.63 -8.78
CA GLU A 205 -0.78 -28.71 -8.45
C GLU A 205 0.43 -28.73 -9.39
N ARG A 206 0.22 -28.48 -10.70
CA ARG A 206 1.32 -28.36 -11.66
C ARG A 206 2.20 -27.15 -11.33
N GLU A 207 1.60 -25.99 -11.10
CA GLU A 207 2.33 -24.77 -10.72
C GLU A 207 3.13 -24.96 -9.42
N ARG A 208 2.57 -25.64 -8.42
CA ARG A 208 3.28 -26.00 -7.19
C ARG A 208 4.51 -26.87 -7.49
N ASN A 209 4.35 -27.89 -8.33
CA ASN A 209 5.46 -28.79 -8.67
C ASN A 209 6.57 -28.07 -9.43
N ASP A 210 6.22 -27.15 -10.33
CA ASP A 210 7.20 -26.31 -11.03
C ASP A 210 7.94 -25.37 -10.08
N LEU A 211 7.24 -24.77 -9.11
CA LEU A 211 7.86 -23.94 -8.08
C LEU A 211 8.81 -24.75 -7.19
N LEU A 212 8.44 -25.96 -6.80
CA LEU A 212 9.31 -26.86 -6.03
C LEU A 212 10.58 -27.21 -6.81
N ARG A 213 10.45 -27.49 -8.12
CA ARG A 213 11.59 -27.74 -9.01
C ARG A 213 12.47 -26.50 -9.17
N HIS A 214 11.88 -25.32 -9.33
CA HIS A 214 12.61 -24.06 -9.38
C HIS A 214 13.41 -23.81 -8.09
N ASN A 215 12.80 -24.00 -6.92
CA ASN A 215 13.47 -23.83 -5.63
C ASN A 215 14.66 -24.78 -5.46
N LEU A 216 14.53 -26.03 -5.94
CA LEU A 216 15.62 -27.00 -5.91
C LEU A 216 16.78 -26.56 -6.81
N LEU A 217 16.49 -26.16 -8.05
CA LEU A 217 17.50 -25.65 -8.98
C LEU A 217 18.15 -24.36 -8.47
N GLN A 218 17.38 -23.45 -7.87
CA GLN A 218 17.92 -22.23 -7.29
C GLN A 218 18.87 -22.51 -6.12
N LYS A 219 18.58 -23.54 -5.32
CA LYS A 219 19.48 -23.99 -4.25
C LYS A 219 20.79 -24.54 -4.82
N GLU A 220 20.73 -25.33 -5.89
CA GLU A 220 21.92 -25.82 -6.60
C GLU A 220 22.74 -24.68 -7.20
N VAL A 221 22.09 -23.71 -7.85
CA VAL A 221 22.75 -22.51 -8.40
C VAL A 221 23.49 -21.75 -7.30
N ARG A 222 22.83 -21.48 -6.16
CA ARG A 222 23.48 -20.80 -5.02
C ARG A 222 24.67 -21.57 -4.47
N GLN A 223 24.60 -22.91 -4.43
CA GLN A 223 25.73 -23.74 -4.00
C GLN A 223 26.91 -23.64 -4.98
N GLN A 224 26.64 -23.64 -6.30
CA GLN A 224 27.68 -23.49 -7.31
C GLN A 224 28.29 -22.08 -7.28
N GLU A 225 27.47 -21.04 -7.15
CA GLU A 225 27.93 -19.65 -6.98
C GLU A 225 28.81 -19.49 -5.74
N ALA A 226 28.40 -20.06 -4.59
CA ALA A 226 29.20 -20.06 -3.38
C ALA A 226 30.55 -20.77 -3.59
N THR A 227 30.57 -21.86 -4.34
CA THR A 227 31.80 -22.59 -4.69
C THR A 227 32.73 -21.74 -5.56
N ILE A 228 32.20 -21.06 -6.58
CA ILE A 228 32.97 -20.15 -7.44
C ILE A 228 33.52 -18.97 -6.63
N LEU A 229 32.70 -18.37 -5.77
CA LEU A 229 33.11 -17.28 -4.89
C LEU A 229 34.20 -17.71 -3.92
N SER A 230 34.07 -18.90 -3.32
CA SER A 230 35.11 -19.47 -2.45
C SER A 230 36.42 -19.66 -3.21
N GLY A 231 36.37 -20.18 -4.44
CA GLY A 231 37.56 -20.31 -5.29
C GLY A 231 38.21 -18.95 -5.61
N ARG A 232 37.39 -17.92 -5.87
CA ARG A 232 37.87 -16.56 -6.13
C ARG A 232 38.49 -15.90 -4.90
N ILE A 233 37.94 -16.14 -3.72
CA ILE A 233 38.52 -15.68 -2.44
C ILE A 233 39.91 -16.30 -2.25
N LEU A 234 40.05 -17.61 -2.43
CA LEU A 234 41.34 -18.30 -2.31
C LEU A 234 42.38 -17.77 -3.30
N ASP A 235 42.00 -17.51 -4.56
CA ASP A 235 42.89 -16.90 -5.55
C ASP A 235 43.31 -15.47 -5.18
N LEU A 236 42.39 -14.66 -4.65
CA LEU A 236 42.68 -13.31 -4.16
C LEU A 236 43.58 -13.32 -2.91
N GLU A 237 43.37 -14.26 -1.99
CA GLU A 237 44.22 -14.44 -0.81
C GLU A 237 45.64 -14.85 -1.21
N SER A 238 45.78 -15.76 -2.19
CA SER A 238 47.06 -16.13 -2.77
C SER A 238 47.77 -14.92 -3.39
N LYS A 239 47.06 -14.15 -4.23
CA LYS A 239 47.58 -12.91 -4.84
C LYS A 239 47.99 -11.87 -3.80
N LYS A 240 47.17 -11.67 -2.76
CA LYS A 240 47.50 -10.81 -1.62
C LYS A 240 48.78 -11.29 -0.92
N GLY A 241 48.92 -12.59 -0.70
CA GLY A 241 50.12 -13.18 -0.11
C GLY A 241 51.38 -12.92 -0.94
N ILE A 242 51.30 -13.03 -2.27
CA ILE A 242 52.40 -12.71 -3.19
C ILE A 242 52.75 -11.22 -3.11
N ILE A 243 51.74 -10.34 -3.19
CA ILE A 243 51.95 -8.88 -3.13
C ILE A 243 52.53 -8.44 -1.78
N LEU A 244 52.11 -9.05 -0.67
CA LEU A 244 52.67 -8.76 0.64
C LEU A 244 54.14 -9.19 0.75
N LYS A 245 54.53 -10.31 0.12
CA LYS A 245 55.93 -10.73 0.05
C LYS A 245 56.77 -9.73 -0.74
N THR A 246 56.34 -9.33 -1.93
CA THR A 246 57.05 -8.33 -2.75
C THR A 246 57.09 -6.97 -2.06
N LEU A 247 56.00 -6.53 -1.41
CA LEU A 247 56.00 -5.29 -0.62
C LEU A 247 57.03 -5.33 0.51
N ASN A 248 57.16 -6.48 1.20
CA ASN A 248 58.13 -6.64 2.27
C ASN A 248 59.57 -6.61 1.73
N GLU A 249 59.83 -7.25 0.59
CA GLU A 249 61.12 -7.20 -0.10
C GLU A 249 61.49 -5.77 -0.53
N GLU A 250 60.55 -5.04 -1.17
CA GLU A 250 60.75 -3.65 -1.55
C GLU A 250 60.93 -2.73 -0.34
N SER A 251 60.22 -2.97 0.77
CA SER A 251 60.39 -2.20 1.99
C SER A 251 61.79 -2.38 2.59
N LYS A 252 62.33 -3.61 2.57
CA LYS A 252 63.71 -3.89 3.00
C LYS A 252 64.72 -3.21 2.09
N ASN A 253 64.50 -3.25 0.78
CA ASN A 253 65.37 -2.56 -0.19
C ASN A 253 65.36 -1.05 0.05
N LEU A 254 64.18 -0.46 0.26
CA LEU A 254 64.05 0.97 0.57
C LEU A 254 64.77 1.34 1.86
N GLU A 255 64.68 0.49 2.88
CA GLU A 255 65.34 0.71 4.18
C GLU A 255 66.87 0.62 4.05
N ALA A 256 67.38 -0.33 3.25
CA ALA A 256 68.79 -0.42 2.89
C ALA A 256 69.26 0.82 2.12
N THR A 257 68.52 1.27 1.10
CA THR A 257 68.84 2.49 0.34
C THR A 257 68.77 3.74 1.22
N ARG A 258 67.85 3.81 2.18
CA ARG A 258 67.80 4.91 3.16
C ARG A 258 69.05 4.92 4.04
N SER A 259 69.47 3.75 4.53
CA SER A 259 70.69 3.61 5.31
C SER A 259 71.92 4.04 4.50
N GLU A 260 72.05 3.61 3.25
CA GLU A 260 73.14 4.04 2.35
C GLU A 260 73.10 5.55 2.09
N ARG A 261 71.92 6.12 1.89
CA ARG A 261 71.80 7.57 1.73
C ARG A 261 72.28 8.28 2.99
N GLU A 262 71.91 7.79 4.17
CA GLU A 262 72.29 8.39 5.45
C GLU A 262 73.81 8.34 5.68
N THR A 263 74.46 7.22 5.35
CA THR A 263 75.93 7.11 5.40
C THR A 263 76.59 8.08 4.43
N ILE A 264 76.12 8.16 3.18
CA ILE A 264 76.63 9.12 2.18
C ILE A 264 76.42 10.56 2.64
N THR A 265 75.29 10.85 3.32
CA THR A 265 75.00 12.20 3.83
C THR A 265 75.96 12.58 4.96
N GLN A 266 76.28 11.65 5.85
CA GLN A 266 77.30 11.83 6.89
C GLN A 266 78.71 11.98 6.31
N GLU A 267 79.06 11.21 5.27
CA GLU A 267 80.33 11.38 4.56
C GLU A 267 80.41 12.76 3.91
N ARG A 268 79.34 13.21 3.25
CA ARG A 268 79.26 14.57 2.68
C ARG A 268 79.39 15.65 3.74
N SER A 269 78.80 15.48 4.93
CA SER A 269 78.95 16.47 6.00
C SER A 269 80.39 16.53 6.51
N LYS A 270 81.05 15.38 6.69
CA LYS A 270 82.48 15.33 7.06
C LYS A 270 83.36 15.99 6.00
N ILE A 271 83.17 15.66 4.73
CA ILE A 271 83.92 16.29 3.62
C ILE A 271 83.66 17.80 3.57
N SER A 272 82.42 18.24 3.85
CA SER A 272 82.11 19.67 3.91
C SER A 272 82.79 20.38 5.08
N GLU A 273 82.89 19.73 6.25
CA GLU A 273 83.63 20.25 7.40
C GLU A 273 85.14 20.30 7.13
N GLU A 274 85.70 19.24 6.54
CA GLU A 274 87.09 19.20 6.09
C GLU A 274 87.36 20.32 5.08
N ARG A 275 86.49 20.50 4.09
CA ARG A 275 86.63 21.59 3.10
C ARG A 275 86.55 22.96 3.75
N ARG A 276 85.64 23.16 4.70
CA ARG A 276 85.51 24.42 5.44
C ARG A 276 86.76 24.70 6.28
N SER A 277 87.29 23.68 6.96
CA SER A 277 88.53 23.80 7.73
C SER A 277 89.72 24.11 6.82
N PHE A 278 89.77 23.52 5.62
CA PHE A 278 90.80 23.79 4.62
C PHE A 278 90.68 25.20 4.02
N GLU A 279 89.46 25.67 3.72
CA GLU A 279 89.21 27.05 3.29
C GLU A 279 89.67 28.03 4.39
N GLU A 280 89.34 27.75 5.66
CA GLU A 280 89.75 28.60 6.78
C GLU A 280 91.27 28.59 7.01
N THR A 281 91.94 27.45 6.90
CA THR A 281 93.41 27.40 7.05
C THR A 281 94.15 27.98 5.86
N THR A 282 93.68 27.73 4.64
CA THR A 282 94.46 28.02 3.42
C THR A 282 94.13 29.41 2.87
N VAL A 283 92.86 29.81 2.90
CA VAL A 283 92.45 31.13 2.38
C VAL A 283 92.72 32.20 3.43
N ASN A 284 92.32 32.02 4.69
CA ASN A 284 92.53 33.07 5.69
C ASN A 284 93.99 33.19 6.11
N LYS A 285 94.69 32.10 6.47
CA LYS A 285 96.13 32.23 6.80
C LYS A 285 96.99 32.53 5.59
N GLY A 286 96.68 31.96 4.43
CA GLY A 286 97.36 32.27 3.18
C GLY A 286 97.19 33.73 2.79
N SER A 287 95.98 34.30 2.93
CA SER A 287 95.75 35.73 2.68
C SER A 287 96.42 36.64 3.72
N GLU A 288 96.48 36.25 4.99
CA GLU A 288 97.20 37.00 6.03
C GLU A 288 98.72 36.98 5.83
N GLU A 289 99.29 35.84 5.44
CA GLU A 289 100.71 35.71 5.11
C GLU A 289 101.05 36.46 3.83
N LEU A 290 100.20 36.41 2.80
CA LEU A 290 100.38 37.17 1.57
C LEU A 290 100.32 38.68 1.83
N PHE A 291 99.38 39.15 2.66
CA PHE A 291 99.30 40.56 3.08
C PHE A 291 100.53 41.00 3.88
N LYS A 292 101.07 40.15 4.76
CA LYS A 292 102.30 40.44 5.50
C LYS A 292 103.50 40.54 4.56
N ILE A 293 103.64 39.59 3.63
CA ILE A 293 104.71 39.58 2.63
C ILE A 293 104.59 40.78 1.69
N GLU A 294 103.40 41.12 1.20
CA GLU A 294 103.17 42.33 0.38
C GLU A 294 103.55 43.60 1.14
N ARG A 295 103.24 43.67 2.45
CA ARG A 295 103.63 44.81 3.29
C ARG A 295 105.14 44.86 3.51
N GLU A 296 105.79 43.73 3.71
CA GLU A 296 107.25 43.64 3.84
C GLU A 296 107.97 43.99 2.53
N ILE A 297 107.44 43.56 1.37
CA ILE A 297 107.95 43.93 0.04
C ILE A 297 107.78 45.43 -0.21
N ALA A 298 106.62 46.01 0.14
CA ALA A 298 106.40 47.45 0.03
C ALA A 298 107.36 48.25 0.93
N GLN A 299 107.60 47.78 2.15
CA GLN A 299 108.56 48.37 3.09
C GLN A 299 110.00 48.28 2.53
N ALA A 300 110.42 47.10 2.06
CA ALA A 300 111.74 46.89 1.48
C ALA A 300 111.94 47.69 0.19
N SER A 301 110.91 47.83 -0.65
CA SER A 301 110.94 48.64 -1.87
C SER A 301 111.06 50.12 -1.56
N THR A 302 110.34 50.63 -0.55
CA THR A 302 110.48 52.02 -0.10
C THR A 302 111.84 52.30 0.52
N ASP A 303 112.41 51.35 1.27
CA ASP A 303 113.77 51.46 1.82
C ASP A 303 114.85 51.37 0.72
N LEU A 304 114.65 50.56 -0.32
CA LEU A 304 115.52 50.49 -1.49
C LEU A 304 115.51 51.81 -2.28
N VAL A 305 114.33 52.42 -2.47
CA VAL A 305 114.19 53.73 -3.12
C VAL A 305 114.85 54.84 -2.30
N LYS A 306 114.71 54.82 -0.96
CA LYS A 306 115.45 55.74 -0.08
C LYS A 306 116.95 55.54 -0.19
N ALA A 307 117.44 54.30 -0.15
CA ALA A 307 118.86 54.01 -0.29
C ALA A 307 119.41 54.40 -1.67
N SER A 308 118.66 54.18 -2.75
CA SER A 308 119.09 54.55 -4.11
C SER A 308 119.15 56.06 -4.30
N THR A 309 118.14 56.79 -3.82
CA THR A 309 118.10 58.26 -3.86
C THR A 309 119.21 58.88 -3.01
N GLU A 310 119.50 58.30 -1.83
CA GLU A 310 120.62 58.74 -0.99
C GLU A 310 121.98 58.45 -1.65
N THR A 311 122.13 57.30 -2.32
CA THR A 311 123.37 56.95 -3.05
C THR A 311 123.60 57.88 -4.25
N GLU A 312 122.56 58.22 -5.00
CA GLU A 312 122.64 59.13 -6.15
C GLU A 312 122.95 60.57 -5.70
N SER A 313 122.40 61.00 -4.57
CA SER A 313 122.73 62.29 -3.93
C SER A 313 124.20 62.35 -3.47
N ARG A 314 124.75 61.26 -2.91
CA ARG A 314 126.16 61.20 -2.51
C ARG A 314 127.10 61.16 -3.72
N LYS A 315 126.70 60.49 -4.81
CA LYS A 315 127.45 60.46 -6.08
C LYS A 315 127.57 61.85 -6.71
N THR A 316 126.48 62.60 -6.75
CA THR A 316 126.45 63.97 -7.27
C THR A 316 127.26 64.96 -6.40
N ILE A 317 127.26 64.77 -5.08
CA ILE A 317 128.11 65.53 -4.14
C ILE A 317 129.61 65.19 -4.33
N LEU A 318 129.95 63.92 -4.58
CA LEU A 318 131.34 63.51 -4.84
C LEU A 318 131.87 64.07 -6.17
N ASP A 319 131.03 64.09 -7.21
CA ASP A 319 131.41 64.58 -8.54
C ASP A 319 131.58 66.11 -8.55
N THR A 320 130.78 66.84 -7.77
CA THR A 320 130.95 68.28 -7.55
C THR A 320 132.21 68.61 -6.75
N ARG A 321 132.55 67.84 -5.70
CA ARG A 321 133.81 67.99 -4.94
C ARG A 321 135.06 67.72 -5.79
N ARG A 322 135.04 66.72 -6.67
CA ARG A 322 136.13 66.44 -7.63
C ARG A 322 136.34 67.56 -8.66
N LYS A 323 135.26 68.16 -9.14
CA LYS A 323 135.32 69.32 -10.06
C LYS A 323 135.81 70.60 -9.36
N GLN A 324 135.54 70.76 -8.06
CA GLN A 324 136.06 71.89 -7.27
C GLN A 324 137.55 71.76 -6.97
N LEU A 325 138.07 70.54 -6.73
CA LEU A 325 139.50 70.31 -6.47
C LEU A 325 140.37 70.61 -7.70
N THR A 326 139.96 70.10 -8.87
CA THR A 326 140.65 70.33 -10.15
C THR A 326 140.58 71.78 -10.64
N GLY A 327 139.54 72.52 -10.23
CA GLY A 327 139.43 73.96 -10.48
C GLY A 327 140.30 74.84 -9.57
N LEU A 328 140.61 74.39 -8.35
CA LEU A 328 141.48 75.11 -7.41
C LEU A 328 142.97 74.95 -7.76
N GLU A 329 143.36 73.75 -8.22
CA GLU A 329 144.74 73.48 -8.69
C GLU A 329 145.09 74.29 -9.96
N LYS A 330 144.16 74.43 -10.91
CA LYS A 330 144.35 75.28 -12.10
C LYS A 330 144.40 76.78 -11.80
N LYS A 331 143.61 77.25 -10.84
CA LYS A 331 143.60 78.67 -10.43
C LYS A 331 144.88 79.10 -9.72
N SER A 332 145.56 78.20 -9.00
CA SER A 332 146.85 78.50 -8.36
C SER A 332 147.97 78.73 -9.38
N THR A 333 147.99 77.94 -10.45
CA THR A 333 148.99 78.05 -11.53
C THR A 333 148.74 79.21 -12.50
N GLU A 334 147.49 79.62 -12.67
CA GLU A 334 147.10 80.77 -13.52
C GLU A 334 147.33 82.13 -12.83
N MET A 335 147.32 82.18 -11.49
CA MET A 335 147.50 83.41 -10.71
C MET A 335 148.97 83.86 -10.60
N GLU A 336 149.94 82.93 -10.61
CA GLU A 336 151.37 83.25 -10.61
C GLU A 336 151.87 83.74 -11.99
N ALA A 337 151.26 83.25 -13.08
CA ALA A 337 151.58 83.66 -14.45
C ALA A 337 150.93 85.01 -14.86
N SER A 338 149.80 85.40 -14.26
CA SER A 338 149.10 86.66 -14.57
C SER A 338 149.73 87.90 -13.91
N LEU A 339 150.42 87.74 -12.78
CA LEU A 339 151.10 88.82 -12.04
C LEU A 339 152.34 89.38 -12.76
N GLN A 340 153.02 88.54 -13.55
CA GLN A 340 154.18 88.93 -14.37
C GLN A 340 153.74 89.62 -15.67
N THR A 341 152.67 89.12 -16.31
CA THR A 341 152.16 89.60 -17.60
C THR A 341 151.32 90.87 -17.51
N HIS A 342 150.69 91.16 -16.36
CA HIS A 342 149.94 92.41 -16.14
C HIS A 342 150.81 93.67 -15.98
N ARG A 343 152.10 93.54 -15.63
CA ARG A 343 153.04 94.67 -15.61
C ARG A 343 153.51 95.11 -17.00
N GLU A 344 153.61 94.18 -17.95
CA GLU A 344 154.06 94.42 -19.32
C GLU A 344 152.90 94.82 -20.28
N SER A 345 151.68 94.36 -19.97
CA SER A 345 150.48 94.68 -20.76
C SER A 345 149.90 96.08 -20.49
N GLN A 346 150.25 96.73 -19.37
CA GLN A 346 149.81 98.10 -19.06
C GLN A 346 150.45 99.16 -19.98
N HIS A 347 151.63 98.87 -20.56
CA HIS A 347 152.34 99.77 -21.49
C HIS A 347 151.93 99.57 -22.97
N THR A 348 151.39 98.40 -23.33
CA THR A 348 151.03 98.04 -24.71
C THR A 348 149.53 98.18 -25.01
N LEU A 349 148.67 98.31 -23.99
CA LEU A 349 147.22 98.44 -24.17
C LEU A 349 146.76 99.79 -24.75
N SER A 350 147.55 100.87 -24.63
CA SER A 350 147.17 102.18 -25.19
C SER A 350 147.33 102.25 -26.72
N SER A 351 148.27 101.49 -27.29
CA SER A 351 148.51 101.44 -28.74
C SER A 351 147.58 100.46 -29.49
N ARG A 352 146.98 99.49 -28.78
CA ARG A 352 146.13 98.44 -29.37
C ARG A 352 144.65 98.79 -29.46
N HIS A 353 144.20 99.82 -28.73
CA HIS A 353 142.82 100.33 -28.80
C HIS A 353 142.48 100.90 -30.20
N SER A 354 143.49 101.37 -30.95
CA SER A 354 143.34 101.89 -32.31
C SER A 354 143.17 100.81 -33.39
N SER A 355 143.54 99.55 -33.16
CA SER A 355 143.49 98.47 -34.16
C SER A 355 142.32 97.49 -33.99
N LEU A 356 141.59 97.59 -32.87
CA LEU A 356 140.41 96.76 -32.57
C LEU A 356 139.11 97.31 -33.16
N ALA A 357 139.06 98.59 -33.54
CA ALA A 357 137.94 99.17 -34.29
C ALA A 357 137.76 98.51 -35.67
N GLU A 358 138.84 97.99 -36.27
CA GLU A 358 138.84 97.37 -37.60
C GLU A 358 138.40 95.89 -37.58
N LYS A 359 138.51 95.20 -36.43
CA LYS A 359 138.14 93.78 -36.29
C LYS A 359 136.67 93.54 -35.95
N LEU A 360 135.98 94.55 -35.42
CA LEU A 360 134.55 94.44 -35.06
C LEU A 360 133.65 94.34 -36.30
N ALA A 361 134.10 94.86 -37.45
CA ALA A 361 133.44 94.72 -38.75
C ALA A 361 133.36 93.26 -39.27
N ASN A 362 134.24 92.36 -38.80
CA ASN A 362 134.27 90.95 -39.21
C ASN A 362 133.38 90.02 -38.36
N ALA A 363 132.98 90.42 -37.15
CA ALA A 363 132.17 89.59 -36.25
C ALA A 363 130.68 89.57 -36.64
N THR A 364 130.22 90.60 -37.35
CA THR A 364 128.89 90.76 -37.97
C THR A 364 128.58 89.69 -39.02
N SER A 365 129.59 88.98 -39.54
CA SER A 365 129.43 87.90 -40.53
C SER A 365 129.00 86.55 -39.93
N LYS A 366 129.32 86.27 -38.67
CA LYS A 366 129.00 84.98 -38.00
C LYS A 366 127.60 84.92 -37.39
N LEU A 367 126.92 86.05 -37.26
CA LEU A 367 125.58 86.16 -36.66
C LEU A 367 124.48 85.69 -37.63
N ASN A 368 124.75 85.69 -38.94
CA ASN A 368 123.83 85.25 -40.01
C ASN A 368 123.64 83.72 -40.13
N GLN A 369 124.43 82.90 -39.42
CA GLN A 369 124.32 81.42 -39.49
C GLN A 369 123.38 80.81 -38.43
N LEU A 370 123.00 81.56 -37.39
CA LEU A 370 122.11 81.09 -36.33
C LEU A 370 120.63 81.42 -36.59
N ASP A 371 120.36 82.24 -37.62
CA ASP A 371 119.04 82.59 -38.14
C ASP A 371 118.32 81.42 -38.86
N GLN A 372 118.99 80.28 -39.08
CA GLN A 372 118.44 79.15 -39.84
C GLN A 372 117.80 78.01 -39.02
N LYS A 373 117.95 77.95 -37.69
CA LYS A 373 117.46 76.80 -36.88
C LYS A 373 116.21 77.08 -36.05
N LEU A 374 115.78 78.35 -35.94
CA LEU A 374 114.65 78.75 -35.09
C LEU A 374 113.30 78.80 -35.84
N GLN A 375 113.31 78.71 -37.18
CA GLN A 375 112.12 78.84 -38.03
C GLN A 375 111.34 77.52 -38.29
N SER A 376 111.85 76.34 -37.93
CA SER A 376 111.27 75.05 -38.36
C SER A 376 110.26 74.39 -37.39
N SER A 377 109.97 74.96 -36.22
CA SER A 377 109.14 74.27 -35.20
C SER A 377 107.78 74.93 -34.90
N ARG A 378 107.38 75.99 -35.62
CA ARG A 378 106.12 76.74 -35.33
C ARG A 378 105.03 76.68 -36.42
N ALA A 379 105.19 75.93 -37.51
CA ALA A 379 104.19 75.87 -38.59
C ALA A 379 103.41 74.54 -38.73
N LEU A 380 103.63 73.54 -37.85
CA LEU A 380 102.93 72.23 -37.89
C LEU A 380 101.58 72.21 -37.15
N LEU A 381 101.06 73.36 -36.74
CA LEU A 381 99.85 73.53 -35.93
C LEU A 381 98.56 73.74 -36.76
N SER A 382 98.47 73.10 -37.94
CA SER A 382 97.35 73.24 -38.88
C SER A 382 96.64 71.91 -39.22
N THR A 383 97.14 70.76 -38.76
CA THR A 383 96.59 69.44 -39.14
C THR A 383 95.78 68.74 -38.03
N ASP A 384 95.77 69.26 -36.79
CA ASP A 384 95.09 68.64 -35.65
C ASP A 384 93.63 69.14 -35.43
N SER A 385 93.20 70.12 -36.22
CA SER A 385 91.87 70.76 -36.13
C SER A 385 90.76 69.95 -36.84
N GLU A 386 91.07 69.28 -37.96
CA GLU A 386 90.07 68.54 -38.75
C GLU A 386 89.72 67.17 -38.14
N LYS A 387 90.71 66.46 -37.55
CA LYS A 387 90.48 65.19 -36.83
C LYS A 387 89.62 65.31 -35.58
N ARG A 388 89.68 66.45 -34.88
CA ARG A 388 88.85 66.69 -33.68
C ARG A 388 87.38 66.95 -34.03
N LYS A 389 87.10 67.49 -35.21
CA LYS A 389 85.72 67.77 -35.65
C LYS A 389 85.00 66.50 -36.09
N SER A 390 85.67 65.62 -36.86
CA SER A 390 85.09 64.32 -37.25
C SER A 390 84.85 63.39 -36.07
N LEU A 391 85.79 63.33 -35.10
CA LEU A 391 85.58 62.51 -33.90
C LEU A 391 84.40 62.99 -33.04
N ASN A 392 84.13 64.30 -33.00
CA ASN A 392 83.05 64.84 -32.17
C ASN A 392 81.67 64.63 -32.82
N ASP A 393 81.59 64.64 -34.15
CA ASP A 393 80.38 64.29 -34.90
C ASP A 393 80.05 62.80 -34.75
N ASP A 394 81.07 61.93 -34.76
CA ASP A 394 80.91 60.48 -34.50
C ASP A 394 80.45 60.20 -33.06
N ILE A 395 80.99 60.93 -32.08
CA ILE A 395 80.57 60.84 -30.67
C ILE A 395 79.11 61.29 -30.48
N GLU A 396 78.68 62.38 -31.12
CA GLU A 396 77.28 62.82 -31.07
C GLU A 396 76.31 61.84 -31.74
N ALA A 397 76.71 61.21 -32.85
CA ALA A 397 75.92 60.18 -33.51
C ALA A 397 75.73 58.95 -32.60
N LEU A 398 76.82 58.49 -31.97
CA LEU A 398 76.79 57.39 -31.00
C LEU A 398 75.93 57.73 -29.77
N PHE A 399 75.99 58.95 -29.23
CA PHE A 399 75.12 59.37 -28.11
C PHE A 399 73.63 59.40 -28.48
N ARG A 400 73.27 59.80 -29.71
CA ARG A 400 71.88 59.76 -30.18
C ARG A 400 71.36 58.33 -30.34
N GLU A 401 72.19 57.41 -30.82
CA GLU A 401 71.84 55.98 -30.88
C GLU A 401 71.72 55.35 -29.49
N LEU A 402 72.64 55.67 -28.57
CA LEU A 402 72.60 55.20 -27.19
C LEU A 402 71.35 55.72 -26.45
N GLY A 403 70.94 56.97 -26.71
CA GLY A 403 69.69 57.54 -26.22
C GLY A 403 68.43 56.83 -26.74
N LYS A 404 68.37 56.52 -28.04
CA LYS A 404 67.27 55.74 -28.63
C LYS A 404 67.18 54.32 -28.04
N LEU A 405 68.33 53.65 -27.89
CA LEU A 405 68.42 52.32 -27.29
C LEU A 405 68.03 52.35 -25.80
N SER A 406 68.39 53.39 -25.05
CA SER A 406 68.02 53.55 -23.63
C SER A 406 66.51 53.73 -23.43
N VAL A 407 65.86 54.57 -24.23
CA VAL A 407 64.39 54.76 -24.18
C VAL A 407 63.67 53.47 -24.57
N SER A 408 64.15 52.77 -25.60
CA SER A 408 63.58 51.49 -26.03
C SER A 408 63.75 50.39 -24.98
N SER A 409 64.92 50.29 -24.35
CA SER A 409 65.21 49.35 -23.25
C SER A 409 64.30 49.59 -22.05
N LYS A 410 64.12 50.85 -21.63
CA LYS A 410 63.23 51.19 -20.52
C LYS A 410 61.76 50.90 -20.84
N GLY A 411 61.32 51.17 -22.08
CA GLY A 411 59.98 50.83 -22.56
C GLY A 411 59.70 49.32 -22.64
N SER A 412 60.68 48.51 -23.05
CA SER A 412 60.56 47.04 -23.03
C SER A 412 60.59 46.49 -21.59
N SER A 413 61.39 47.06 -20.70
CA SER A 413 61.42 46.68 -19.28
C SER A 413 60.08 46.94 -18.58
N THR A 414 59.44 48.10 -18.77
CA THR A 414 58.09 48.36 -18.22
C THR A 414 57.02 47.43 -18.82
N ARG A 415 57.16 47.03 -20.09
CA ARG A 415 56.24 46.05 -20.71
C ARG A 415 56.42 44.66 -20.12
N LEU A 416 57.64 44.26 -19.78
CA LEU A 416 57.92 43.02 -19.05
C LEU A 416 57.33 43.04 -17.63
N GLU A 417 57.45 44.14 -16.90
CA GLU A 417 56.87 44.25 -15.55
C GLU A 417 55.33 44.15 -15.58
N LEU A 418 54.68 44.85 -16.52
CA LEU A 418 53.22 44.77 -16.69
C LEU A 418 52.76 43.38 -17.12
N THR A 419 53.47 42.72 -18.05
CA THR A 419 53.13 41.36 -18.49
C THR A 419 53.40 40.33 -17.39
N ALA A 420 54.46 40.47 -16.59
CA ALA A 420 54.73 39.64 -15.42
C ALA A 420 53.64 39.81 -14.33
N GLY A 421 53.18 41.04 -14.08
CA GLY A 421 52.06 41.30 -13.16
C GLY A 421 50.74 40.68 -13.66
N HIS A 422 50.44 40.78 -14.96
CA HIS A 422 49.30 40.08 -15.55
C HIS A 422 49.43 38.56 -15.46
N LEU A 423 50.61 37.99 -15.70
CA LEU A 423 50.86 36.56 -15.58
C LEU A 423 50.61 36.09 -14.14
N GLN A 424 51.15 36.80 -13.14
CA GLN A 424 50.94 36.48 -11.73
C GLN A 424 49.45 36.52 -11.34
N SER A 425 48.68 37.48 -11.86
CA SER A 425 47.24 37.55 -11.62
C SER A 425 46.48 36.37 -12.23
N LEU A 426 46.91 35.89 -13.40
CA LEU A 426 46.31 34.72 -14.07
C LEU A 426 46.72 33.41 -13.41
N GLU A 427 47.95 33.30 -12.88
CA GLU A 427 48.38 32.15 -12.07
C GLU A 427 47.54 32.01 -10.80
N LEU A 428 47.27 33.12 -10.11
CA LEU A 428 46.41 33.14 -8.93
C LEU A 428 44.99 32.67 -9.28
N ARG A 429 44.43 33.21 -10.37
CA ARG A 429 43.12 32.84 -10.88
C ARG A 429 43.04 31.39 -11.36
N GLN A 430 44.12 30.86 -11.93
CA GLN A 430 44.24 29.46 -12.32
C GLN A 430 44.19 28.55 -11.08
N LYS A 431 44.89 28.90 -10.00
CA LYS A 431 44.86 28.18 -8.72
C LYS A 431 43.48 28.22 -8.07
N GLU A 432 42.80 29.36 -8.12
CA GLU A 432 41.41 29.48 -7.64
C GLU A 432 40.48 28.55 -8.42
N PHE A 433 40.49 28.62 -9.76
CA PHE A 433 39.64 27.74 -10.59
C PHE A 433 39.99 26.26 -10.46
N SER A 434 41.26 25.89 -10.26
CA SER A 434 41.62 24.49 -10.04
C SER A 434 41.13 23.99 -8.69
N SER A 435 41.25 24.80 -7.64
CA SER A 435 40.71 24.46 -6.31
C SER A 435 39.18 24.34 -6.32
N PHE A 436 38.49 25.25 -7.02
CA PHE A 436 37.04 25.22 -7.15
C PHE A 436 36.57 24.01 -7.96
N ALA A 437 37.29 23.64 -9.02
CA ALA A 437 36.99 22.45 -9.81
C ALA A 437 37.09 21.16 -8.98
N GLU A 438 38.09 21.03 -8.10
CA GLU A 438 38.18 19.84 -7.24
C GLU A 438 37.14 19.83 -6.12
N GLN A 439 36.79 20.98 -5.53
CA GLN A 439 35.66 21.07 -4.59
C GLN A 439 34.32 20.64 -5.24
N LEU A 440 34.06 21.08 -6.47
CA LEU A 440 32.87 20.68 -7.22
C LEU A 440 32.87 19.17 -7.51
N LYS A 441 34.04 18.60 -7.84
CA LYS A 441 34.18 17.17 -8.10
C LYS A 441 33.95 16.32 -6.84
N GLU A 442 34.45 16.76 -5.68
CA GLU A 442 34.18 16.11 -4.39
C GLU A 442 32.68 16.16 -4.05
N ARG A 443 32.04 17.32 -4.20
CA ARG A 443 30.59 17.48 -4.00
C ARG A 443 29.77 16.56 -4.90
N ILE A 444 30.10 16.48 -6.18
CA ILE A 444 29.43 15.57 -7.13
C ILE A 444 29.56 14.12 -6.67
N GLN A 445 30.75 13.68 -6.23
CA GLN A 445 30.95 12.31 -5.75
C GLN A 445 30.13 12.02 -4.49
N GLU A 446 30.05 12.97 -3.57
CA GLU A 446 29.26 12.83 -2.35
C GLU A 446 27.75 12.78 -2.64
N MET A 447 27.26 13.66 -3.52
CA MET A 447 25.86 13.66 -3.96
C MET A 447 25.49 12.38 -4.73
N GLU A 448 26.34 11.90 -5.64
CA GLU A 448 26.13 10.61 -6.34
C GLU A 448 26.10 9.42 -5.36
N ARG A 449 26.87 9.49 -4.27
CA ARG A 449 26.83 8.47 -3.22
C ARG A 449 25.51 8.51 -2.47
N LEU A 450 25.01 9.70 -2.12
CA LEU A 450 23.71 9.88 -1.48
C LEU A 450 22.55 9.44 -2.39
N GLU A 451 22.60 9.80 -3.67
CA GLU A 451 21.62 9.39 -4.67
C GLU A 451 21.54 7.85 -4.77
N LYS A 452 22.69 7.17 -4.82
CA LYS A 452 22.75 5.69 -4.82
C LYS A 452 22.22 5.08 -3.52
N GLN A 453 22.39 5.74 -2.38
CA GLN A 453 21.83 5.27 -1.10
C GLN A 453 20.30 5.38 -1.10
N GLU A 454 19.75 6.51 -1.57
CA GLU A 454 18.31 6.69 -1.70
C GLU A 454 17.70 5.77 -2.77
N GLU A 455 18.41 5.48 -3.86
CA GLU A 455 18.00 4.48 -4.85
C GLU A 455 17.88 3.08 -4.24
N LYS A 456 18.86 2.64 -3.45
CA LYS A 456 18.77 1.36 -2.73
C LYS A 456 17.58 1.34 -1.76
N ARG A 457 17.39 2.43 -1.01
CA ARG A 457 16.26 2.57 -0.10
C ARG A 457 14.91 2.49 -0.82
N LEU A 458 14.81 3.07 -2.02
CA LEU A 458 13.60 2.96 -2.86
C LEU A 458 13.31 1.53 -3.29
N VAL A 459 14.33 0.78 -3.72
CA VAL A 459 14.18 -0.63 -4.08
C VAL A 459 13.68 -1.44 -2.87
N ASP A 460 14.31 -1.26 -1.70
CA ASP A 460 13.89 -1.94 -0.47
C ASP A 460 12.44 -1.59 -0.06
N LEU A 461 12.05 -0.32 -0.22
CA LEU A 461 10.68 0.13 0.04
C LEU A 461 9.68 -0.47 -0.95
N GLU A 462 10.03 -0.57 -2.24
CA GLU A 462 9.17 -1.20 -3.24
C GLU A 462 8.97 -2.69 -3.00
N GLU A 463 10.02 -3.41 -2.60
CA GLU A 463 9.91 -4.82 -2.22
C GLU A 463 8.97 -4.99 -1.02
N LYS A 464 9.14 -4.19 0.05
CA LYS A 464 8.27 -4.23 1.23
C LYS A 464 6.82 -3.91 0.89
N VAL A 465 6.57 -2.90 0.04
CA VAL A 465 5.20 -2.55 -0.40
C VAL A 465 4.56 -3.72 -1.17
N LYS A 466 5.32 -4.42 -2.02
CA LYS A 466 4.82 -5.61 -2.71
C LYS A 466 4.54 -6.76 -1.74
N GLU A 467 5.48 -7.08 -0.85
CA GLU A 467 5.35 -8.15 0.13
C GLU A 467 4.12 -7.95 1.03
N TYR A 468 3.97 -6.77 1.62
CA TYR A 468 2.84 -6.46 2.51
C TYR A 468 1.53 -6.36 1.73
N GLY A 469 1.57 -5.94 0.46
CA GLY A 469 0.42 -5.96 -0.43
C GLY A 469 -0.11 -7.38 -0.67
N VAL A 470 0.78 -8.33 -0.97
CA VAL A 470 0.44 -9.75 -1.15
C VAL A 470 -0.08 -10.36 0.15
N LEU A 471 0.57 -10.07 1.28
CA LEU A 471 0.16 -10.57 2.59
C LEU A 471 -1.24 -10.06 2.98
N ARG A 472 -1.52 -8.78 2.74
CA ARG A 472 -2.84 -8.17 2.97
C ARG A 472 -3.92 -8.88 2.16
N GLU A 473 -3.67 -9.14 0.88
CA GLU A 473 -4.66 -9.77 0.02
C GLU A 473 -4.94 -11.22 0.42
N LYS A 474 -3.89 -11.97 0.77
CA LYS A 474 -4.02 -13.32 1.32
C LYS A 474 -4.90 -13.34 2.58
N ARG A 475 -4.70 -12.39 3.50
CA ARG A 475 -5.52 -12.27 4.72
C ARG A 475 -6.97 -11.91 4.41
N LYS A 476 -7.24 -11.07 3.40
CA LYS A 476 -8.62 -10.76 2.99
C LYS A 476 -9.36 -12.00 2.46
N VAL A 477 -8.69 -12.82 1.65
CA VAL A 477 -9.25 -14.08 1.15
C VAL A 477 -9.56 -15.05 2.30
N GLU A 478 -8.63 -15.24 3.24
CA GLU A 478 -8.83 -16.09 4.43
C GLU A 478 -10.05 -15.63 5.27
N ILE A 479 -10.25 -14.31 5.41
CA ILE A 479 -11.40 -13.73 6.11
C ILE A 479 -12.71 -14.04 5.38
N GLU A 480 -12.77 -13.90 4.05
CA GLU A 480 -13.98 -14.20 3.28
C GLU A 480 -14.37 -15.68 3.37
N GLU A 481 -13.39 -16.58 3.26
CA GLU A 481 -13.61 -18.02 3.42
C GLU A 481 -14.14 -18.37 4.82
N ALA A 482 -13.51 -17.83 5.86
CA ALA A 482 -13.94 -18.05 7.24
C ALA A 482 -15.37 -17.51 7.50
N LEU A 483 -15.71 -16.35 6.94
CA LEU A 483 -17.06 -15.80 7.00
C LEU A 483 -18.09 -16.65 6.26
N ALA A 484 -17.73 -17.20 5.09
CA ALA A 484 -18.61 -18.10 4.34
C ALA A 484 -18.90 -19.39 5.12
N VAL A 485 -17.89 -19.97 5.76
CA VAL A 485 -18.04 -21.17 6.62
C VAL A 485 -18.88 -20.85 7.84
N ALA A 486 -18.61 -19.75 8.54
CA ALA A 486 -19.39 -19.33 9.71
C ALA A 486 -20.86 -19.09 9.35
N LYS A 487 -21.15 -18.47 8.21
CA LYS A 487 -22.52 -18.24 7.73
C LYS A 487 -23.27 -19.55 7.46
N LYS A 488 -22.62 -20.53 6.81
CA LYS A 488 -23.20 -21.86 6.58
C LYS A 488 -23.51 -22.56 7.90
N ALA A 489 -22.54 -22.62 8.81
CA ALA A 489 -22.71 -23.23 10.13
C ALA A 489 -23.85 -22.57 10.94
N ARG A 490 -24.00 -21.24 10.86
CA ARG A 490 -25.09 -20.52 11.54
C ARG A 490 -26.48 -20.88 11.01
N VAL A 491 -26.63 -21.01 9.68
CA VAL A 491 -27.91 -21.45 9.09
C VAL A 491 -28.26 -22.84 9.60
N THR A 492 -27.28 -23.75 9.63
CA THR A 492 -27.47 -25.10 10.16
C THR A 492 -27.84 -25.11 11.65
N VAL A 493 -27.22 -24.26 12.48
CA VAL A 493 -27.60 -24.11 13.90
C VAL A 493 -29.06 -23.65 14.05
N VAL A 494 -29.51 -22.71 13.22
CA VAL A 494 -30.90 -22.21 13.26
C VAL A 494 -31.88 -23.31 12.85
N GLU A 495 -31.59 -24.05 11.78
CA GLU A 495 -32.39 -25.20 11.33
C GLU A 495 -32.49 -26.30 12.39
N PHE A 496 -31.39 -26.59 13.10
CA PHE A 496 -31.42 -27.57 14.18
C PHE A 496 -32.20 -27.08 15.40
N ASN A 497 -32.08 -25.81 15.77
CA ASN A 497 -32.85 -25.24 16.89
C ASN A 497 -34.36 -25.24 16.62
N THR A 498 -34.78 -25.00 15.37
CA THR A 498 -36.20 -25.09 15.01
C THR A 498 -36.71 -26.54 15.05
N GLN A 499 -35.92 -27.50 14.56
CA GLN A 499 -36.23 -28.93 14.66
C GLN A 499 -36.32 -29.42 16.12
N LYS A 500 -35.38 -28.99 16.98
CA LYS A 500 -35.40 -29.28 18.42
C LYS A 500 -36.68 -28.77 19.09
N ASN A 501 -37.06 -27.51 18.84
CA ASN A 501 -38.26 -26.92 19.41
C ASN A 501 -39.55 -27.63 18.95
N LEU A 502 -39.60 -28.07 17.69
CA LEU A 502 -40.70 -28.88 17.16
C LEU A 502 -40.78 -30.24 17.88
N ALA A 503 -39.66 -30.96 18.00
CA ALA A 503 -39.62 -32.23 18.73
C ALA A 503 -40.04 -32.07 20.21
N GLU A 504 -39.62 -30.98 20.86
CA GLU A 504 -40.01 -30.67 22.24
C GLU A 504 -41.52 -30.40 22.39
N THR A 505 -42.19 -29.93 21.34
CA THR A 505 -43.62 -29.64 21.39
C THR A 505 -44.49 -30.88 21.17
N PHE A 506 -44.05 -31.80 20.30
CA PHE A 506 -44.80 -33.03 19.98
C PHE A 506 -44.54 -34.20 20.95
N GLY A 507 -43.43 -34.23 21.69
CA GLY A 507 -43.08 -35.30 22.63
C GLY A 507 -43.43 -35.06 24.11
N ALA A 508 -44.39 -34.19 24.42
CA ALA A 508 -44.70 -33.81 25.82
C ALA A 508 -45.48 -34.88 26.61
N GLU A 509 -46.33 -35.67 25.96
CA GLU A 509 -47.10 -36.77 26.59
C GLU A 509 -46.21 -38.01 26.81
N GLU A 510 -45.37 -38.36 25.82
CA GLU A 510 -44.43 -39.48 25.91
C GLU A 510 -43.39 -39.27 27.03
N ARG A 511 -42.82 -38.06 27.13
CA ARG A 511 -41.86 -37.70 28.20
C ARG A 511 -42.49 -37.66 29.60
N ALA A 512 -43.78 -37.32 29.69
CA ALA A 512 -44.49 -37.32 30.97
C ALA A 512 -44.60 -38.74 31.54
N ILE A 513 -44.84 -39.73 30.67
CA ILE A 513 -44.92 -41.15 31.04
C ILE A 513 -43.52 -41.70 31.33
N GLU A 514 -42.53 -41.48 30.45
CA GLU A 514 -41.13 -41.90 30.66
C GLU A 514 -40.56 -41.40 31.99
N ARG A 515 -40.84 -40.14 32.36
CA ARG A 515 -40.31 -39.56 33.59
C ARG A 515 -40.94 -40.19 34.85
N ILE A 516 -42.22 -40.58 34.80
CA ILE A 516 -42.83 -41.35 35.89
C ILE A 516 -42.22 -42.75 35.97
N GLU A 517 -41.95 -43.39 34.83
CA GLU A 517 -41.29 -44.70 34.79
C GLU A 517 -39.86 -44.66 35.36
N GLU A 518 -39.10 -43.60 35.07
CA GLU A 518 -37.80 -43.34 35.70
C GLU A 518 -37.93 -43.16 37.21
N MET A 519 -38.86 -42.31 37.66
CA MET A 519 -39.12 -42.11 39.09
C MET A 519 -39.57 -43.39 39.81
N ALA A 520 -40.28 -44.28 39.10
CA ALA A 520 -40.66 -45.59 39.61
C ALA A 520 -39.45 -46.54 39.71
N LYS A 521 -38.58 -46.58 38.69
CA LYS A 521 -37.33 -47.37 38.69
C LYS A 521 -36.35 -46.90 39.77
N GLU A 522 -36.27 -45.59 40.01
CA GLU A 522 -35.48 -44.97 41.09
C GLU A 522 -36.12 -45.18 42.47
N GLY A 523 -37.32 -45.75 42.54
CA GLY A 523 -38.02 -46.10 43.78
C GLY A 523 -38.75 -44.94 44.47
N ALA A 524 -38.84 -43.78 43.83
CA ALA A 524 -39.56 -42.60 44.33
C ALA A 524 -41.09 -42.81 44.32
N ILE A 525 -41.60 -43.58 43.37
CA ILE A 525 -43.01 -43.99 43.30
C ILE A 525 -43.07 -45.52 43.22
N LYS A 526 -43.39 -46.16 44.34
CA LYS A 526 -43.55 -47.63 44.41
C LYS A 526 -44.98 -48.01 44.02
N GLY A 527 -45.14 -48.98 43.12
CA GLY A 527 -46.45 -49.50 42.70
C GLY A 527 -46.83 -49.20 41.25
N VAL A 528 -45.96 -48.59 40.45
CA VAL A 528 -46.12 -48.50 38.99
C VAL A 528 -45.74 -49.84 38.35
N VAL A 529 -46.62 -50.38 37.51
CA VAL A 529 -46.45 -51.70 36.87
C VAL A 529 -45.78 -51.57 35.50
N GLY A 530 -46.17 -50.55 34.73
CA GLY A 530 -45.65 -50.29 33.38
C GLY A 530 -46.72 -49.76 32.45
N ARG A 531 -46.42 -49.61 31.16
CA ARG A 531 -47.41 -49.21 30.15
C ARG A 531 -48.30 -50.37 29.76
N LEU A 532 -49.58 -50.11 29.49
CA LEU A 532 -50.49 -51.16 29.05
C LEU A 532 -50.04 -51.82 27.74
N GLU A 533 -49.41 -51.07 26.82
CA GLU A 533 -48.88 -51.57 25.55
C GLU A 533 -47.80 -52.65 25.72
N ASP A 534 -46.96 -52.54 26.75
CA ASP A 534 -45.88 -53.50 27.03
C ASP A 534 -46.38 -54.72 27.82
N LEU A 535 -47.50 -54.57 28.52
CA LEU A 535 -48.07 -55.57 29.43
C LEU A 535 -49.06 -56.51 28.75
N VAL A 536 -49.44 -56.22 27.51
CA VAL A 536 -50.52 -56.88 26.79
C VAL A 536 -50.00 -57.51 25.49
N LYS A 537 -50.52 -58.70 25.12
CA LYS A 537 -50.18 -59.40 23.88
C LYS A 537 -51.41 -59.65 23.01
N TYR A 538 -51.31 -59.37 21.72
CA TYR A 538 -52.35 -59.64 20.71
C TYR A 538 -51.70 -60.06 19.39
N SER A 539 -52.47 -60.68 18.49
CA SER A 539 -51.98 -61.10 17.16
C SER A 539 -51.79 -59.90 16.23
N ASP A 540 -50.85 -60.01 15.27
CA ASP A 540 -50.60 -58.95 14.28
C ASP A 540 -51.84 -58.65 13.41
N GLU A 541 -52.70 -59.65 13.17
CA GLU A 541 -53.96 -59.49 12.44
C GLU A 541 -54.93 -58.54 13.16
N ASN A 542 -54.98 -58.59 14.49
CA ASN A 542 -55.89 -57.78 15.31
C ASN A 542 -55.26 -56.47 15.79
N ARG A 543 -53.98 -56.21 15.47
CA ARG A 543 -53.25 -55.01 15.90
C ARG A 543 -53.99 -53.72 15.59
N LYS A 544 -54.56 -53.59 14.38
CA LYS A 544 -55.28 -52.38 13.96
C LYS A 544 -56.55 -52.16 14.78
N ALA A 545 -57.31 -53.23 15.00
CA ALA A 545 -58.52 -53.22 15.81
C ALA A 545 -58.22 -52.86 17.27
N VAL A 546 -57.19 -53.46 17.87
CA VAL A 546 -56.79 -53.19 19.27
C VAL A 546 -56.34 -51.74 19.44
N VAL A 547 -55.50 -51.22 18.54
CA VAL A 547 -55.02 -49.83 18.62
C VAL A 547 -56.17 -48.84 18.46
N ALA A 548 -57.05 -49.06 17.47
CA ALA A 548 -58.22 -48.21 17.24
C ALA A 548 -59.19 -48.23 18.43
N ALA A 549 -59.57 -49.44 18.90
CA ALA A 549 -60.48 -49.61 20.03
C ALA A 549 -59.95 -49.01 21.33
N SER A 550 -58.63 -49.03 21.54
CA SER A 550 -58.03 -48.46 22.75
C SER A 550 -58.21 -46.95 22.89
N ALA A 551 -58.55 -46.21 21.82
CA ALA A 551 -58.70 -44.74 21.84
C ALA A 551 -57.53 -44.01 22.55
N GLY A 552 -56.31 -44.52 22.38
CA GLY A 552 -55.08 -43.99 23.00
C GLY A 552 -54.87 -44.39 24.48
N TRP A 553 -55.69 -45.27 25.05
CA TRP A 553 -55.49 -45.86 26.38
C TRP A 553 -54.45 -46.98 26.39
N LEU A 554 -54.04 -47.50 25.22
CA LEU A 554 -52.97 -48.50 25.13
C LEU A 554 -51.63 -47.95 25.67
N LYS A 555 -51.37 -46.65 25.53
CA LYS A 555 -50.20 -45.98 26.12
C LYS A 555 -50.39 -45.57 27.59
N SER A 556 -51.47 -45.96 28.25
CA SER A 556 -51.71 -45.58 29.63
C SER A 556 -50.74 -46.27 30.59
N LEU A 557 -50.45 -45.59 31.70
CA LEU A 557 -49.61 -46.11 32.77
C LEU A 557 -50.45 -46.92 33.74
N VAL A 558 -50.14 -48.21 33.90
CA VAL A 558 -50.81 -49.12 34.82
C VAL A 558 -50.16 -49.04 36.20
N VAL A 559 -50.97 -48.85 37.24
CA VAL A 559 -50.53 -48.71 38.62
C VAL A 559 -51.32 -49.64 39.55
N ARG A 560 -50.74 -49.99 40.70
CA ARG A 560 -51.30 -50.99 41.61
C ARG A 560 -52.64 -50.57 42.22
N ASP A 561 -52.74 -49.32 42.67
CA ASP A 561 -53.89 -48.81 43.41
C ASP A 561 -54.15 -47.33 43.11
N LEU A 562 -55.32 -46.84 43.52
CA LEU A 562 -55.72 -45.45 43.36
C LEU A 562 -54.77 -44.46 44.08
N GLU A 563 -54.15 -44.87 45.19
CA GLU A 563 -53.22 -44.02 45.95
C GLU A 563 -51.94 -43.73 45.14
N VAL A 564 -51.41 -44.73 44.45
CA VAL A 564 -50.27 -44.59 43.54
C VAL A 564 -50.63 -43.74 42.33
N ALA A 565 -51.84 -43.87 41.79
CA ALA A 565 -52.31 -43.01 40.69
C ALA A 565 -52.31 -41.53 41.08
N ILE A 566 -52.80 -41.20 42.29
CA ILE A 566 -52.80 -39.84 42.81
C ILE A 566 -51.36 -39.30 42.96
N LYS A 567 -50.43 -40.12 43.48
CA LYS A 567 -49.00 -39.76 43.59
C LYS A 567 -48.37 -39.47 42.23
N CYS A 568 -48.71 -40.24 41.20
CA CYS A 568 -48.28 -39.99 39.82
C CYS A 568 -48.83 -38.65 39.29
N VAL A 569 -50.11 -38.35 39.52
CA VAL A 569 -50.74 -37.08 39.10
C VAL A 569 -50.11 -35.88 39.82
N GLU A 570 -49.85 -35.98 41.13
CA GLU A 570 -49.17 -34.92 41.88
C GLU A 570 -47.75 -34.68 41.35
N SER A 571 -47.03 -35.75 41.02
CA SER A 571 -45.67 -35.67 40.49
C SER A 571 -45.65 -35.01 39.12
N LEU A 572 -46.60 -35.34 38.24
CA LEU A 572 -46.77 -34.68 36.94
C LEU A 572 -47.06 -33.18 37.09
N LYS A 573 -47.97 -32.80 37.99
CA LYS A 573 -48.33 -31.40 38.23
C LYS A 573 -47.17 -30.61 38.85
N ARG A 574 -46.45 -31.17 39.83
CA ARG A 574 -45.28 -30.54 40.46
C ARG A 574 -44.15 -30.32 39.46
N ALA A 575 -43.90 -31.32 38.60
CA ALA A 575 -42.87 -31.25 37.57
C ALA A 575 -43.31 -30.45 36.31
N LYS A 576 -44.56 -29.97 36.26
CA LYS A 576 -45.19 -29.32 35.10
C LYS A 576 -45.04 -30.15 33.81
N LEU A 577 -45.06 -31.46 33.96
CA LEU A 577 -45.04 -32.41 32.85
C LEU A 577 -46.45 -32.51 32.27
N GLY A 578 -46.56 -32.90 31.01
CA GLY A 578 -47.83 -32.93 30.27
C GLY A 578 -48.90 -33.83 30.87
N ARG A 579 -49.98 -34.06 30.11
CA ARG A 579 -51.05 -34.96 30.53
C ARG A 579 -50.65 -36.42 30.28
N ALA A 580 -51.04 -37.32 31.19
CA ALA A 580 -50.86 -38.76 31.02
C ALA A 580 -52.14 -39.48 31.44
N LYS A 581 -52.45 -40.61 30.77
CA LYS A 581 -53.54 -41.52 31.13
C LYS A 581 -53.00 -42.56 32.12
N ILE A 582 -53.72 -42.81 33.20
CA ILE A 582 -53.31 -43.72 34.28
C ILE A 582 -54.46 -44.67 34.61
N VAL A 583 -54.17 -45.96 34.77
CA VAL A 583 -55.16 -47.02 35.07
C VAL A 583 -54.74 -47.78 36.34
N PRO A 584 -55.47 -47.62 37.46
CA PRO A 584 -55.30 -48.44 38.66
C PRO A 584 -55.82 -49.88 38.50
N LEU A 585 -55.17 -50.85 39.14
CA LEU A 585 -55.58 -52.27 39.13
C LEU A 585 -56.66 -52.62 40.16
N ASP A 586 -56.91 -51.75 41.14
CA ASP A 586 -57.97 -51.87 42.14
C ASP A 586 -59.33 -51.33 41.67
N LEU A 587 -59.46 -50.99 40.38
CA LEU A 587 -60.72 -50.60 39.76
C LEU A 587 -61.68 -51.81 39.70
N GLU A 588 -62.93 -51.60 40.09
CA GLU A 588 -64.03 -52.50 39.73
C GLU A 588 -64.54 -52.09 38.33
N PRO A 589 -64.22 -52.84 37.26
CA PRO A 589 -64.72 -52.51 35.94
C PRO A 589 -66.23 -52.74 35.89
N PRO A 590 -66.99 -51.90 35.18
CA PRO A 590 -68.40 -52.18 34.90
C PRO A 590 -68.52 -53.50 34.14
N SER A 591 -69.39 -54.40 34.61
CA SER A 591 -69.70 -55.64 33.90
C SER A 591 -70.59 -55.35 32.70
N PHE A 592 -70.08 -55.59 31.49
CA PHE A 592 -70.85 -55.45 30.26
C PHE A 592 -71.46 -56.81 29.87
N GLU A 593 -72.68 -57.08 30.33
CA GLU A 593 -73.47 -58.19 29.78
C GLU A 593 -73.88 -57.83 28.36
N THR A 594 -73.24 -58.43 27.38
CA THR A 594 -73.51 -58.18 25.96
C THR A 594 -74.16 -59.42 25.35
N ASP A 595 -75.44 -59.29 24.99
CA ASP A 595 -76.18 -60.33 24.28
C ASP A 595 -75.93 -60.15 22.77
N PHE A 596 -74.89 -60.83 22.24
CA PHE A 596 -74.41 -60.64 20.86
C PHE A 596 -74.56 -61.88 19.97
N ASP A 597 -75.03 -63.01 20.51
CA ASP A 597 -75.12 -64.30 19.81
C ASP A 597 -76.01 -64.27 18.55
N ASP A 598 -76.93 -63.30 18.46
CA ASP A 598 -77.85 -63.13 17.33
C ASP A 598 -77.29 -62.32 16.14
N ILE A 599 -76.04 -61.81 16.21
CA ILE A 599 -75.47 -60.95 15.16
C ILE A 599 -74.38 -61.70 14.36
N PRO A 600 -74.67 -62.16 13.12
CA PRO A 600 -73.69 -62.90 12.33
C PRO A 600 -72.50 -62.02 11.94
N GLY A 601 -71.29 -62.47 12.31
CA GLY A 601 -70.03 -61.82 11.96
C GLY A 601 -69.29 -61.14 13.14
N ILE A 602 -69.85 -61.18 14.35
CA ILE A 602 -69.16 -60.83 15.59
C ILE A 602 -68.33 -62.03 16.05
N VAL A 603 -67.06 -61.78 16.42
CA VAL A 603 -66.12 -62.80 16.91
C VAL A 603 -66.26 -62.99 18.43
N GLY A 604 -66.53 -61.90 19.14
CA GLY A 604 -66.69 -61.86 20.60
C GLY A 604 -66.17 -60.54 21.20
N PRO A 605 -66.10 -60.45 22.54
CA PRO A 605 -65.49 -59.33 23.25
C PRO A 605 -64.02 -59.16 22.86
N LEU A 606 -63.58 -57.91 22.69
CA LEU A 606 -62.19 -57.61 22.37
C LEU A 606 -61.27 -57.91 23.57
N SER A 607 -61.80 -57.86 24.79
CA SER A 607 -61.08 -58.27 26.02
C SER A 607 -60.59 -59.73 25.96
N ASP A 608 -61.34 -60.64 25.33
CA ASP A 608 -60.94 -62.07 25.18
C ASP A 608 -59.84 -62.30 24.15
N VAL A 609 -59.75 -61.40 23.15
CA VAL A 609 -58.73 -61.45 22.08
C VAL A 609 -57.36 -61.00 22.59
N VAL A 610 -57.36 -60.23 23.67
CA VAL A 610 -56.20 -59.60 24.28
C VAL A 610 -55.66 -60.46 25.42
N LYS A 611 -54.44 -60.99 25.28
CA LYS A 611 -53.82 -61.85 26.30
C LYS A 611 -52.98 -61.04 27.28
N ALA A 612 -53.27 -61.14 28.58
CA ALA A 612 -52.40 -60.63 29.63
C ALA A 612 -52.45 -61.50 30.90
N ASP A 613 -51.67 -61.10 31.92
CA ASP A 613 -51.64 -61.76 33.22
C ASP A 613 -52.96 -61.56 33.99
N LYS A 614 -53.35 -62.53 34.84
CA LYS A 614 -54.63 -62.52 35.57
C LYS A 614 -54.82 -61.29 36.45
N HIS A 615 -53.72 -60.71 36.93
CA HIS A 615 -53.73 -59.49 37.74
C HIS A 615 -54.04 -58.21 36.95
N LEU A 616 -54.05 -58.25 35.61
CA LEU A 616 -54.34 -57.12 34.74
C LEU A 616 -55.78 -57.13 34.19
N GLY A 617 -56.61 -58.08 34.62
CA GLY A 617 -57.98 -58.26 34.11
C GLY A 617 -58.83 -57.00 34.22
N ALA A 618 -58.78 -56.29 35.36
CA ALA A 618 -59.52 -55.05 35.57
C ALA A 618 -59.13 -53.93 34.58
N ALA A 619 -57.84 -53.81 34.24
CA ALA A 619 -57.37 -52.81 33.29
C ALA A 619 -57.74 -53.14 31.84
N ILE A 620 -57.73 -54.43 31.47
CA ILE A 620 -58.17 -54.88 30.15
C ILE A 620 -59.68 -54.67 29.99
N GLU A 621 -60.46 -55.03 30.99
CA GLU A 621 -61.92 -54.89 30.97
C GLU A 621 -62.33 -53.40 30.91
N PHE A 622 -61.60 -52.53 31.62
CA PHE A 622 -61.83 -51.08 31.52
C PHE A 622 -61.56 -50.51 30.13
N VAL A 623 -60.52 -50.99 29.42
CA VAL A 623 -60.12 -50.43 28.12
C VAL A 623 -60.86 -51.09 26.95
N PHE A 624 -61.21 -52.37 27.05
CA PHE A 624 -61.72 -53.18 25.93
C PHE A 624 -63.02 -53.91 26.23
N GLY A 625 -63.51 -53.95 27.47
CA GLY A 625 -64.69 -54.75 27.88
C GLY A 625 -66.00 -54.29 27.26
N ASP A 626 -66.10 -53.00 26.88
CA ASP A 626 -67.27 -52.45 26.20
C ASP A 626 -67.28 -52.71 24.68
N THR A 627 -66.19 -53.27 24.12
CA THR A 627 -65.94 -53.32 22.69
C THR A 627 -65.98 -54.75 22.14
N LEU A 628 -66.80 -54.96 21.11
CA LEU A 628 -66.87 -56.22 20.37
C LEU A 628 -65.98 -56.20 19.12
N LEU A 629 -65.37 -57.34 18.78
CA LEU A 629 -64.62 -57.52 17.53
C LEU A 629 -65.52 -58.09 16.42
N ALA A 630 -65.58 -57.41 15.28
CA ALA A 630 -66.32 -57.86 14.10
C ALA A 630 -65.40 -58.15 12.90
N THR A 631 -65.79 -59.14 12.11
CA THR A 631 -65.10 -59.51 10.86
C THR A 631 -65.49 -58.62 9.68
N THR A 632 -66.67 -57.99 9.72
CA THR A 632 -67.19 -57.17 8.62
C THR A 632 -67.76 -55.84 9.14
N GLN A 633 -67.66 -54.79 8.34
CA GLN A 633 -68.25 -53.48 8.63
C GLN A 633 -69.77 -53.54 8.85
N ARG A 634 -70.46 -54.44 8.11
CA ARG A 634 -71.91 -54.63 8.24
C ARG A 634 -72.31 -55.20 9.60
N ALA A 635 -71.53 -56.16 10.12
CA ALA A 635 -71.75 -56.69 11.46
C ALA A 635 -71.50 -55.61 12.53
N ALA A 636 -70.41 -54.84 12.40
CA ALA A 636 -70.08 -53.75 13.32
C ALA A 636 -71.15 -52.63 13.35
N PHE A 637 -71.65 -52.21 12.18
CA PHE A 637 -72.72 -51.22 12.09
C PHE A 637 -74.04 -51.71 12.72
N THR A 638 -74.34 -53.01 12.56
CA THR A 638 -75.55 -53.63 13.17
C THR A 638 -75.43 -53.68 14.69
N ALA A 639 -74.25 -54.02 15.21
CA ALA A 639 -73.96 -54.00 16.65
C ALA A 639 -74.05 -52.58 17.23
N ALA A 640 -73.44 -51.59 16.57
CA ALA A 640 -73.48 -50.19 16.96
C ALA A 640 -74.90 -49.59 16.95
N SER A 641 -75.74 -50.01 16.00
CA SER A 641 -77.16 -49.62 15.93
C SER A 641 -77.98 -50.17 17.10
N ARG A 642 -77.53 -51.26 17.75
CA ARG A 642 -78.12 -51.83 18.97
C ARG A 642 -77.50 -51.25 20.25
N GLY A 643 -76.61 -50.27 20.14
CA GLY A 643 -75.96 -49.62 21.27
C GLY A 643 -74.69 -50.31 21.76
N LEU A 644 -74.10 -51.23 20.98
CA LEU A 644 -72.87 -51.93 21.34
C LEU A 644 -71.66 -51.31 20.60
N ARG A 645 -70.58 -51.00 21.32
CA ARG A 645 -69.34 -50.50 20.69
C ARG A 645 -68.66 -51.65 19.95
N CYS A 646 -68.25 -51.43 18.71
CA CYS A 646 -67.69 -52.50 17.89
C CYS A 646 -66.55 -52.01 17.00
N VAL A 647 -65.49 -52.80 16.91
CA VAL A 647 -64.34 -52.53 16.04
C VAL A 647 -64.22 -53.63 14.98
N VAL A 648 -63.94 -53.24 13.74
CA VAL A 648 -63.66 -54.18 12.65
C VAL A 648 -62.16 -54.51 12.64
N ILE A 649 -61.78 -55.72 12.22
CA ILE A 649 -60.36 -56.14 12.04
C ILE A 649 -59.55 -55.12 11.23
N SER A 650 -60.18 -54.40 10.28
CA SER A 650 -59.55 -53.32 9.49
C SER A 650 -59.09 -52.11 10.30
N GLY A 651 -59.60 -51.93 11.52
CA GLY A 651 -59.36 -50.77 12.40
C GLY A 651 -60.46 -49.72 12.38
N ASP A 652 -61.61 -49.99 11.74
CA ASP A 652 -62.76 -49.08 11.73
C ASP A 652 -63.56 -49.26 13.03
N LEU A 653 -63.74 -48.18 13.80
CA LEU A 653 -64.40 -48.18 15.11
C LEU A 653 -65.80 -47.60 15.00
N TYR A 654 -66.79 -48.33 15.52
CA TYR A 654 -68.20 -47.94 15.55
C TYR A 654 -68.63 -47.75 17.02
N GLU A 655 -69.08 -46.54 17.32
CA GLU A 655 -69.56 -46.15 18.65
C GLU A 655 -71.06 -46.46 18.82
N PRO A 656 -71.54 -46.71 20.05
CA PRO A 656 -72.95 -46.89 20.36
C PRO A 656 -73.81 -45.75 19.78
N GLY A 657 -74.83 -46.08 18.99
CA GLY A 657 -75.68 -45.08 18.32
C GLY A 657 -75.25 -44.75 16.89
N GLY A 658 -74.21 -45.41 16.36
CA GLY A 658 -73.89 -45.45 14.93
C GLY A 658 -72.88 -44.41 14.44
N ALA A 659 -72.18 -43.71 15.35
CA ALA A 659 -71.03 -42.90 14.97
C ALA A 659 -69.85 -43.80 14.56
N LEU A 660 -69.08 -43.38 13.55
CA LEU A 660 -68.01 -44.18 12.95
C LEU A 660 -66.72 -43.36 12.86
N GLU A 661 -65.63 -43.94 13.33
CA GLU A 661 -64.26 -43.48 13.13
C GLU A 661 -63.55 -44.44 12.16
N SER A 662 -63.26 -43.97 10.95
CA SER A 662 -62.69 -44.76 9.84
C SER A 662 -61.65 -43.93 9.08
N GLY A 663 -60.52 -44.55 8.69
CA GLY A 663 -59.43 -43.86 8.00
C GLY A 663 -58.24 -44.76 7.66
N TYR A 664 -57.28 -44.25 6.88
CA TYR A 664 -56.06 -45.00 6.55
C TYR A 664 -55.06 -44.94 7.71
N TYR A 665 -54.79 -46.08 8.35
CA TYR A 665 -53.81 -46.17 9.43
C TYR A 665 -52.41 -45.77 8.96
N ARG A 666 -51.89 -44.65 9.45
CA ARG A 666 -50.48 -44.27 9.33
C ARG A 666 -49.76 -44.69 10.60
N ALA A 667 -48.64 -45.40 10.45
CA ALA A 667 -47.79 -45.72 11.59
C ALA A 667 -47.39 -44.42 12.33
N PRO A 668 -47.37 -44.42 13.68
CA PRO A 668 -46.95 -43.24 14.45
C PRO A 668 -45.55 -42.76 14.05
N PHE A 669 -45.39 -41.45 13.94
CA PHE A 669 -44.14 -40.80 13.56
C PHE A 669 -43.14 -40.89 14.73
N ASP A 670 -41.98 -41.52 14.51
CA ASP A 670 -40.97 -41.71 15.56
C ASP A 670 -40.10 -40.44 15.69
N VAL A 671 -40.40 -39.62 16.69
CA VAL A 671 -39.79 -38.29 16.92
C VAL A 671 -38.33 -38.40 17.37
N THR A 672 -37.90 -39.57 17.86
CA THR A 672 -36.55 -39.81 18.37
C THR A 672 -35.45 -39.74 17.30
N ASN A 673 -35.79 -40.00 16.02
CA ASN A 673 -34.83 -39.93 14.91
C ASN A 673 -34.64 -38.52 14.32
N LEU A 674 -35.37 -37.51 14.80
CA LEU A 674 -35.33 -36.13 14.29
C LEU A 674 -34.32 -35.23 15.00
N VAL A 675 -33.77 -35.64 16.14
CA VAL A 675 -32.89 -34.79 16.97
C VAL A 675 -31.50 -35.43 17.11
N PRO A 676 -30.47 -34.92 16.42
CA PRO A 676 -29.08 -35.28 16.71
C PRO A 676 -28.72 -34.85 18.14
N ARG A 677 -27.84 -35.62 18.80
CA ARG A 677 -27.42 -35.42 20.19
C ARG A 677 -27.01 -33.96 20.47
N GLY A 678 -27.53 -33.37 21.56
CA GLY A 678 -27.30 -31.96 21.92
C GLY A 678 -25.82 -31.53 22.01
N SER A 679 -24.90 -32.48 22.21
CA SER A 679 -23.46 -32.24 22.18
C SER A 679 -22.93 -31.76 20.83
N ALA A 680 -23.55 -32.17 19.71
CA ALA A 680 -23.13 -31.74 18.37
C ALA A 680 -23.50 -30.27 18.11
N LEU A 681 -24.63 -29.81 18.66
CA LEU A 681 -25.10 -28.43 18.55
C LEU A 681 -24.21 -27.48 19.36
N GLU A 682 -23.87 -27.83 20.61
CA GLU A 682 -22.93 -27.04 21.42
C GLU A 682 -21.54 -26.99 20.79
N GLY A 683 -21.08 -28.08 20.18
CA GLY A 683 -19.83 -28.10 19.42
C GLY A 683 -19.85 -27.14 18.25
N LEU A 684 -20.95 -27.10 17.48
CA LEU A 684 -21.13 -26.24 16.32
C LEU A 684 -21.25 -24.75 16.71
N GLU A 685 -21.93 -24.45 17.82
CA GLU A 685 -22.01 -23.07 18.33
C GLU A 685 -20.64 -22.56 18.82
N LYS A 686 -19.86 -23.43 19.49
CA LYS A 686 -18.49 -23.10 19.90
C LYS A 686 -17.58 -22.87 18.69
N THR A 687 -17.70 -23.69 17.64
CA THR A 687 -16.89 -23.52 16.43
C THR A 687 -17.24 -22.22 15.69
N VAL A 688 -18.52 -21.86 15.57
CA VAL A 688 -18.96 -20.58 15.01
C VAL A 688 -18.37 -19.40 15.78
N ARG A 689 -18.45 -19.39 17.13
CA ARG A 689 -17.87 -18.32 17.95
C ARG A 689 -16.34 -18.23 17.78
N SER A 690 -15.65 -19.36 17.72
CA SER A 690 -14.20 -19.38 17.51
C SER A 690 -13.79 -18.82 16.15
N LEU A 691 -14.54 -19.14 15.08
CA LEU A 691 -14.33 -18.59 13.74
C LEU A 691 -14.58 -17.08 13.71
N GLU A 692 -15.63 -16.59 14.38
CA GLU A 692 -15.91 -15.15 14.48
C GLU A 692 -14.78 -14.39 15.21
N GLN A 693 -14.22 -14.95 16.27
CA GLN A 693 -13.06 -14.38 16.97
C GLN A 693 -11.80 -14.36 16.09
N ILE A 694 -11.55 -15.43 15.34
CA ILE A 694 -10.43 -15.50 14.39
C ILE A 694 -10.59 -14.42 13.30
N VAL A 695 -11.78 -14.30 12.72
CA VAL A 695 -12.10 -13.27 11.72
C VAL A 695 -11.88 -11.86 12.29
N GLN A 696 -12.31 -11.60 13.52
CA GLN A 696 -12.13 -10.29 14.14
C GLN A 696 -10.66 -9.95 14.36
N LYS A 697 -9.85 -10.93 14.77
CA LYS A 697 -8.40 -10.77 14.91
C LYS A 697 -7.72 -10.52 13.56
N GLN A 698 -8.05 -11.31 12.54
CA GLN A 698 -7.50 -11.16 11.19
C GLN A 698 -7.89 -9.81 10.55
N ARG A 699 -9.10 -9.29 10.81
CA ARG A 699 -9.48 -7.94 10.39
C ARG A 699 -8.58 -6.88 11.02
N GLY A 700 -8.30 -6.98 12.32
CA GLY A 700 -7.35 -6.09 12.98
C GLY A 700 -5.93 -6.16 12.38
N ASP A 701 -5.48 -7.35 11.96
CA ASP A 701 -4.20 -7.51 11.27
C ASP A 701 -4.20 -6.87 9.87
N VAL A 702 -5.30 -6.98 9.13
CA VAL A 702 -5.48 -6.30 7.83
C VAL A 702 -5.47 -4.78 7.98
N ASP A 703 -6.16 -4.24 8.98
CA ASP A 703 -6.17 -2.79 9.26
C ASP A 703 -4.76 -2.27 9.59
N ARG A 704 -3.98 -3.02 10.39
CA ARG A 704 -2.58 -2.70 10.67
C ARG A 704 -1.72 -2.70 9.41
N LEU A 705 -1.86 -3.73 8.58
CA LEU A 705 -1.16 -3.83 7.29
C LEU A 705 -1.54 -2.69 6.34
N GLU A 706 -2.79 -2.23 6.34
CA GLU A 706 -3.22 -1.07 5.53
C GLU A 706 -2.58 0.23 6.01
N VAL A 707 -2.46 0.44 7.33
CA VAL A 707 -1.76 1.60 7.90
C VAL A 707 -0.26 1.57 7.57
N GLU A 708 0.39 0.42 7.71
CA GLU A 708 1.81 0.26 7.37
C GLU A 708 2.07 0.43 5.87
N LEU A 709 1.22 -0.12 5.00
CA LEU A 709 1.29 0.10 3.56
C LEU A 709 1.10 1.57 3.20
N GLY A 710 0.23 2.30 3.92
CA GLY A 710 0.08 3.74 3.78
C GLY A 710 1.39 4.47 4.05
N ARG A 711 2.02 4.21 5.20
CA ARG A 711 3.31 4.80 5.59
C ARG A 711 4.42 4.45 4.61
N LEU A 712 4.56 3.19 4.22
CA LEU A 712 5.58 2.76 3.26
C LEU A 712 5.42 3.43 1.88
N ARG A 713 4.17 3.67 1.45
CA ARG A 713 3.91 4.40 0.20
C ARG A 713 4.26 5.88 0.30
N GLU A 714 3.97 6.51 1.42
CA GLU A 714 4.38 7.89 1.70
C GLU A 714 5.91 8.02 1.72
N ASP A 715 6.59 7.13 2.45
CA ASP A 715 8.06 7.06 2.50
C ASP A 715 8.67 6.84 1.11
N ARG A 716 8.07 5.96 0.30
CA ARG A 716 8.51 5.74 -1.10
C ARG A 716 8.40 7.02 -1.92
N VAL A 717 7.29 7.75 -1.82
CA VAL A 717 7.11 9.02 -2.54
C VAL A 717 8.12 10.07 -2.05
N ALA A 718 8.38 10.12 -0.74
CA ALA A 718 9.37 11.03 -0.17
C ALA A 718 10.78 10.71 -0.68
N SER A 719 11.23 9.45 -0.59
CA SER A 719 12.54 9.02 -1.11
C SER A 719 12.67 9.17 -2.63
N SER A 720 11.57 9.05 -3.38
CA SER A 720 11.57 9.28 -4.84
C SER A 720 11.83 10.76 -5.15
N LYS A 721 11.17 11.67 -4.42
CA LYS A 721 11.37 13.11 -4.58
C LYS A 721 12.77 13.56 -4.18
N THR A 722 13.33 13.02 -3.10
CA THR A 722 14.69 13.33 -2.68
C THR A 722 15.72 12.84 -3.69
N ARG A 723 15.53 11.64 -4.27
CA ARG A 723 16.38 11.15 -5.35
C ARG A 723 16.33 12.08 -6.57
N GLU A 724 15.15 12.48 -7.03
CA GLU A 724 15.01 13.40 -8.17
C GLU A 724 15.69 14.76 -7.90
N ALA A 725 15.53 15.29 -6.69
CA ALA A 725 16.18 16.53 -6.28
C ALA A 725 17.71 16.40 -6.29
N LEU A 726 18.26 15.32 -5.73
CA LEU A 726 19.70 15.03 -5.73
C LEU A 726 20.24 14.88 -7.16
N GLY A 727 19.54 14.14 -8.03
CA GLY A 727 19.93 14.00 -9.44
C GLY A 727 19.95 15.33 -10.18
N GLY A 728 18.98 16.22 -9.90
CA GLY A 728 18.96 17.59 -10.43
C GLY A 728 20.13 18.46 -9.95
N GLU A 729 20.50 18.34 -8.66
CA GLU A 729 21.66 19.04 -8.09
C GLU A 729 22.99 18.52 -8.68
N VAL A 730 23.15 17.21 -8.84
CA VAL A 730 24.32 16.59 -9.49
C VAL A 730 24.51 17.13 -10.91
N GLU A 731 23.43 17.21 -11.69
CA GLU A 731 23.48 17.74 -13.06
C GLU A 731 23.86 19.23 -13.09
N ASN A 732 23.33 20.03 -12.15
CA ASN A 732 23.70 21.45 -12.04
C ASN A 732 25.18 21.63 -11.67
N GLU A 733 25.69 20.85 -10.71
CA GLU A 733 27.09 20.91 -10.31
C GLU A 733 28.02 20.41 -11.43
N ARG A 734 27.61 19.40 -12.21
CA ARG A 734 28.35 18.96 -13.42
C ARG A 734 28.47 20.07 -14.45
N ARG A 735 27.40 20.84 -14.70
CA ARG A 735 27.46 22.01 -15.59
C ARG A 735 28.36 23.11 -15.04
N MET A 736 28.35 23.35 -13.72
CA MET A 736 29.29 24.30 -13.11
C MET A 736 30.74 23.85 -13.24
N LEU A 737 31.01 22.55 -13.05
CA LEU A 737 32.33 21.97 -13.22
C LEU A 737 32.82 22.11 -14.67
N GLU A 738 31.95 21.86 -15.64
CA GLU A 738 32.28 22.01 -17.06
C GLU A 738 32.63 23.46 -17.41
N ARG A 739 31.81 24.44 -16.98
CA ARG A 739 32.10 25.87 -17.15
C ARG A 739 33.43 26.28 -16.50
N THR A 740 33.71 25.77 -15.31
CA THR A 740 34.96 26.04 -14.58
C THR A 740 36.17 25.45 -15.31
N ARG A 741 36.05 24.23 -15.87
CA ARG A 741 37.09 23.62 -16.71
C ARG A 741 37.33 24.41 -17.99
N THR A 742 36.28 24.91 -18.65
CA THR A 742 36.44 25.79 -19.83
C THR A 742 37.17 27.08 -19.46
N ALA A 743 36.79 27.73 -18.36
CA ALA A 743 37.46 28.94 -17.87
C ALA A 743 38.94 28.68 -17.51
N LEU A 744 39.24 27.53 -16.90
CA LEU A 744 40.61 27.11 -16.59
C LEU A 744 41.44 26.87 -17.85
N HIS A 745 40.87 26.25 -18.88
CA HIS A 745 41.53 26.05 -20.17
C HIS A 745 41.83 27.38 -20.88
N GLN A 746 40.86 28.31 -20.91
CA GLN A 746 41.06 29.65 -21.46
C GLN A 746 42.14 30.44 -20.69
N THR A 747 42.17 30.31 -19.36
CA THR A 747 43.17 30.96 -18.50
C THR A 747 44.57 30.41 -18.79
N LYS A 748 44.73 29.07 -18.92
CA LYS A 748 45.99 28.43 -19.33
C LYS A 748 46.47 28.92 -20.69
N HIS A 749 45.59 28.95 -21.69
CA HIS A 749 45.96 29.40 -23.03
C HIS A 749 46.39 30.89 -23.05
N ARG A 750 45.75 31.73 -22.22
CA ARG A 750 46.18 33.14 -22.06
C ARG A 750 47.53 33.26 -21.38
N MET A 751 47.83 32.42 -20.38
CA MET A 751 49.15 32.38 -19.73
C MET A 751 50.23 31.96 -20.72
N GLU A 752 50.04 30.90 -21.50
CA GLU A 752 51.00 30.45 -22.52
C GLU A 752 51.29 31.54 -23.56
N SER A 753 50.25 32.29 -23.98
CA SER A 753 50.41 33.44 -24.87
C SER A 753 51.25 34.55 -24.24
N LEU A 754 51.03 34.86 -22.96
CA LEU A 754 51.78 35.90 -22.24
C LEU A 754 53.22 35.47 -21.95
N GLU A 755 53.47 34.21 -21.63
CA GLU A 755 54.82 33.65 -21.47
C GLU A 755 55.61 33.71 -22.79
N SER A 756 54.96 33.41 -23.91
CA SER A 756 55.56 33.55 -25.25
C SER A 756 55.89 35.01 -25.58
N MET A 757 55.00 35.94 -25.25
CA MET A 757 55.26 37.38 -25.38
C MET A 757 56.43 37.82 -24.48
N MET A 758 56.47 37.38 -23.22
CA MET A 758 57.57 37.68 -22.31
C MET A 758 58.91 37.16 -22.84
N LYS A 759 58.97 35.92 -23.34
CA LYS A 759 60.20 35.33 -23.92
C LYS A 759 60.72 36.12 -25.14
N ARG A 760 59.81 36.60 -25.99
CA ARG A 760 60.18 37.47 -27.12
C ARG A 760 60.73 38.80 -26.62
N GLU A 761 60.06 39.42 -25.65
CA GLU A 761 60.48 40.72 -25.14
C GLU A 761 61.78 40.65 -24.32
N THR A 762 62.05 39.56 -23.58
CA THR A 762 63.34 39.31 -22.92
C THR A 762 64.47 39.13 -23.94
N SER A 763 64.23 38.38 -25.03
CA SER A 763 65.21 38.22 -26.11
C SER A 763 65.55 39.56 -26.76
N THR A 764 64.56 40.42 -26.99
CA THR A 764 64.83 41.77 -27.54
C THR A 764 65.63 42.64 -26.57
N LEU A 765 65.42 42.48 -25.25
CA LEU A 765 66.18 43.21 -24.24
C LEU A 765 67.63 42.71 -24.13
N GLU A 766 67.87 41.41 -24.23
CA GLU A 766 69.22 40.83 -24.27
C GLU A 766 70.00 41.29 -25.51
N GLU A 767 69.35 41.29 -26.69
CA GLU A 767 69.96 41.83 -27.92
C GLU A 767 70.29 43.32 -27.81
N MET A 768 69.39 44.12 -27.19
CA MET A 768 69.63 45.54 -26.96
C MET A 768 70.72 45.79 -25.91
N ALA A 769 70.80 44.97 -24.87
CA ALA A 769 71.85 45.05 -23.83
C ALA A 769 73.23 44.71 -24.40
N ASN A 770 73.32 43.69 -25.27
CA ASN A 770 74.56 43.36 -25.96
C ASN A 770 75.02 44.50 -26.87
N LYS A 771 74.11 45.11 -27.66
CA LYS A 771 74.44 46.29 -28.48
C LYS A 771 74.88 47.50 -27.65
N GLN A 772 74.26 47.73 -26.48
CA GLN A 772 74.72 48.77 -25.56
C GLN A 772 76.10 48.46 -24.95
N GLY A 773 76.45 47.19 -24.78
CA GLY A 773 77.77 46.75 -24.32
C GLY A 773 78.84 46.93 -25.39
N GLU A 774 78.52 46.71 -26.67
CA GLU A 774 79.45 46.93 -27.79
C GLU A 774 79.72 48.41 -28.09
N MET A 775 78.76 49.30 -27.77
CA MET A 775 78.85 50.75 -27.99
C MET A 775 79.55 51.52 -26.84
N LYS A 776 79.76 50.87 -25.69
CA LYS A 776 80.46 51.44 -24.52
C LYS A 776 81.92 51.00 -24.52
#